data_AF-A0A955QF69-F1
#
_entry.id   AF-A0A955QF69-F1
#
_cell.length_a   1.000
_cell.length_b   1.000
_cell.length_c   1.000
_cell.angle_alpha   90.00
_cell.angle_beta   90.00
_cell.angle_gamma   90.00
#
_symmetry.space_group_name_H-M   'P 1'
#
loop_
_entity.id
_entity.type
_entity.pdbx_description
1 polymer ?
#
loop_
_entity_poly.entity_id
_entity_poly.type
_entity_poly.pdbx_seq_one_letter_code
_entity_poly.pdbx_strand_id
1 'polypeptide(L)'
;MSNPFEKRATEYLRDDAAFLAVVTPEPLSTFFEKHAKSGALFDRLCMIIGTPGSGKTTIATLVQFKTVHALLNSPNHTEYRVLQDALTRCKIIEGNIPRVLGCRIPMESEYREFWELPYSEEIKVGLLKSFLQSRSMILWLKSLKNSNSYNLKDVTIVYREGAGVAKNSIGGTNAEQVLAKAKEIEKSMYEIFAALVPPSVDSLPSISIQPYHPFDAIESIIAKKEGTDESTSFRPLVMLDDVHSLHPKQLFCIRDWLARREMRISRWMLMRFDAQTPESILNQGVSLNSGLDQETTIKKSREITFIWLQGNEDRAANRKKFRIMARSMADKYLRLMPVLHKRGFNNFQNLLNTQSSPISESNFKKLQNKVDNFQKKCGITQKTRKSLADEIDRYFSTAINLSGDKDLKLAMLHILLNRYVKRVPQANLFDELDPEDPPEPTKPITADSDIADGARVFLLHEFKRPYYYGIDAVCDGSSENAEQFLQLAGRLANASETRVISGSEGTLSASYQNRLLIEKAAEIIHEWAFPKHQEVKRLCSYIADQCVSKSLEPNAPLGGGANALGVPDNDFENIWKNHPELAQALKFGVAYNALSIKRGHKTKNRLWALIELTGPVLIVNGLTFTRGGFLEKQIQDLANALELE
;
A
#
# COMPACT_ATOMS: atom_id res chain seq x y z
N MET A 1 20.39 -5.93 -19.33
CA MET A 1 19.88 -6.78 -18.23
C MET A 1 18.54 -6.19 -17.79
N SER A 2 17.59 -7.01 -17.35
CA SER A 2 16.31 -6.52 -16.84
C SER A 2 16.54 -5.80 -15.50
N ASN A 3 16.01 -4.58 -15.35
CA ASN A 3 16.05 -3.86 -14.08
C ASN A 3 15.27 -4.64 -13.01
N PRO A 4 15.87 -4.98 -11.86
CA PRO A 4 15.16 -5.75 -10.85
C PRO A 4 13.97 -5.00 -10.24
N PHE A 5 14.00 -3.66 -10.21
CA PHE A 5 12.93 -2.83 -9.66
C PHE A 5 11.64 -2.85 -10.49
N GLU A 6 11.71 -3.25 -11.76
CA GLU A 6 10.55 -3.32 -12.67
C GLU A 6 9.77 -4.64 -12.53
N LYS A 7 10.31 -5.62 -11.80
CA LYS A 7 9.66 -6.90 -11.56
C LYS A 7 9.12 -6.98 -10.15
N ARG A 8 7.92 -7.53 -9.99
CA ARG A 8 7.37 -7.81 -8.67
C ARG A 8 8.19 -8.90 -7.98
N ALA A 9 8.28 -8.86 -6.65
CA ALA A 9 8.94 -9.92 -5.87
C ALA A 9 8.42 -11.33 -6.25
N THR A 10 7.12 -11.43 -6.52
CA THR A 10 6.44 -12.65 -6.94
C THR A 10 6.63 -12.98 -8.42
N GLU A 11 7.25 -12.14 -9.23
CA GLU A 11 7.64 -12.49 -10.61
C GLU A 11 9.03 -13.15 -10.65
N TYR A 12 9.78 -13.10 -9.54
CA TYR A 12 11.01 -13.88 -9.34
C TYR A 12 10.76 -15.36 -8.97
N LEU A 13 9.49 -15.82 -9.03
CA LEU A 13 8.98 -17.15 -8.63
C LEU A 13 9.64 -18.38 -9.27
N ARG A 14 10.69 -18.23 -10.10
CA ARG A 14 11.42 -19.38 -10.65
C ARG A 14 12.30 -20.07 -9.60
N ASP A 15 12.71 -19.38 -8.53
CA ASP A 15 13.50 -19.93 -7.43
C ASP A 15 13.16 -19.26 -6.08
N ASP A 16 12.96 -20.06 -5.03
CA ASP A 16 12.69 -19.58 -3.66
C ASP A 16 13.86 -18.75 -3.12
N ALA A 17 15.12 -19.05 -3.49
CA ALA A 17 16.28 -18.28 -3.06
C ALA A 17 16.26 -16.83 -3.62
N ALA A 18 15.90 -16.67 -4.89
CA ALA A 18 15.76 -15.37 -5.54
C ALA A 18 14.62 -14.54 -4.91
N PHE A 19 13.50 -15.20 -4.57
CA PHE A 19 12.40 -14.56 -3.84
C PHE A 19 12.85 -14.07 -2.45
N LEU A 20 13.52 -14.92 -1.67
CA LEU A 20 13.98 -14.58 -0.32
C LEU A 20 14.99 -13.43 -0.31
N ALA A 21 15.79 -13.27 -1.37
CA ALA A 21 16.75 -12.18 -1.51
C ALA A 21 16.10 -10.77 -1.54
N VAL A 22 14.85 -10.66 -2.01
CA VAL A 22 14.16 -9.37 -2.20
C VAL A 22 13.07 -9.08 -1.17
N VAL A 23 12.61 -10.09 -0.43
CA VAL A 23 11.50 -9.96 0.51
C VAL A 23 11.93 -9.27 1.79
N THR A 24 11.11 -8.35 2.29
CA THR A 24 11.39 -7.61 3.52
C THR A 24 10.47 -8.07 4.68
N PRO A 25 10.95 -8.06 5.94
CA PRO A 25 10.21 -8.59 7.10
C PRO A 25 9.20 -7.61 7.73
N GLU A 26 9.27 -6.32 7.39
CA GLU A 26 8.50 -5.25 8.02
C GLU A 26 6.97 -5.41 7.86
N PRO A 27 6.42 -5.90 6.72
CA PRO A 27 4.98 -6.15 6.59
C PRO A 27 4.45 -7.15 7.60
N LEU A 28 5.21 -8.22 7.91
CA LEU A 28 4.82 -9.20 8.92
C LEU A 28 4.70 -8.56 10.31
N SER A 29 5.71 -7.78 10.69
CA SER A 29 5.74 -7.11 11.99
C SER A 29 4.66 -6.02 12.09
N THR A 30 4.37 -5.35 10.98
CA THR A 30 3.40 -4.23 10.94
C THR A 30 1.96 -4.70 10.96
N PHE A 31 1.61 -5.71 10.15
CA PHE A 31 0.21 -6.08 9.90
C PHE A 31 -0.19 -7.43 10.51
N PHE A 32 0.74 -8.34 10.79
CA PHE A 32 0.41 -9.72 11.17
C PHE A 32 0.75 -10.05 12.62
N GLU A 33 1.83 -9.48 13.17
CA GLU A 33 2.34 -9.82 14.50
C GLU A 33 1.29 -9.66 15.61
N LYS A 34 0.50 -8.58 15.60
CA LYS A 34 -0.60 -8.35 16.57
C LYS A 34 -1.62 -9.50 16.54
N HIS A 35 -2.04 -9.90 15.34
CA HIS A 35 -3.04 -10.96 15.16
C HIS A 35 -2.47 -12.34 15.49
N ALA A 36 -1.19 -12.59 15.19
CA ALA A 36 -0.50 -13.82 15.57
C ALA A 36 -0.38 -13.97 17.10
N LYS A 37 0.00 -12.89 17.81
CA LYS A 37 0.07 -12.85 19.27
C LYS A 37 -1.27 -13.21 19.91
N SER A 38 -2.36 -12.66 19.38
CA SER A 38 -3.74 -12.94 19.84
C SER A 38 -4.31 -14.32 19.41
N GLY A 39 -3.58 -15.11 18.60
CA GLY A 39 -4.08 -16.36 18.01
C GLY A 39 -5.01 -16.17 16.80
N ALA A 40 -5.63 -14.99 16.68
CA ALA A 40 -6.60 -14.66 15.63
C ALA A 40 -6.10 -14.86 14.19
N LEU A 41 -4.78 -14.84 13.95
CA LEU A 41 -4.20 -15.09 12.63
C LEU A 41 -4.43 -16.53 12.12
N PHE A 42 -4.58 -17.47 13.04
CA PHE A 42 -4.68 -18.89 12.73
C PHE A 42 -5.99 -19.50 13.18
N ASP A 43 -6.62 -18.97 14.24
CA ASP A 43 -7.78 -19.62 14.86
C ASP A 43 -9.12 -19.30 14.17
N ARG A 44 -9.16 -18.29 13.30
CA ARG A 44 -10.37 -17.89 12.56
C ARG A 44 -10.05 -17.42 11.14
N LEU A 45 -11.07 -17.13 10.33
CA LEU A 45 -10.88 -16.61 8.98
C LEU A 45 -10.21 -15.23 9.03
N CYS A 46 -9.07 -15.09 8.34
CA CYS A 46 -8.43 -13.80 8.13
C CYS A 46 -8.72 -13.27 6.73
N MET A 47 -9.34 -12.09 6.65
CA MET A 47 -9.55 -11.36 5.41
C MET A 47 -8.46 -10.30 5.26
N ILE A 48 -7.53 -10.53 4.34
CA ILE A 48 -6.41 -9.65 4.08
C ILE A 48 -6.77 -8.77 2.87
N ILE A 49 -6.90 -7.47 3.10
CA ILE A 49 -7.38 -6.52 2.11
C ILE A 49 -6.31 -5.46 1.87
N GLY A 50 -6.07 -5.12 0.61
CA GLY A 50 -5.14 -4.05 0.27
C GLY A 50 -5.21 -3.65 -1.20
N THR A 51 -4.69 -2.47 -1.51
CA THR A 51 -4.51 -1.97 -2.88
C THR A 51 -3.69 -2.94 -3.74
N PRO A 52 -3.83 -2.87 -5.07
CA PRO A 52 -2.81 -3.41 -5.98
C PRO A 52 -1.42 -2.93 -5.56
N GLY A 53 -0.44 -3.83 -5.57
CA GLY A 53 0.94 -3.50 -5.18
C GLY A 53 1.23 -3.45 -3.68
N SER A 54 0.24 -3.68 -2.81
CA SER A 54 0.43 -3.63 -1.34
C SER A 54 1.20 -4.82 -0.74
N GLY A 55 1.67 -5.78 -1.55
CA GLY A 55 2.44 -6.94 -1.08
C GLY A 55 1.63 -8.15 -0.59
N LYS A 56 0.30 -8.20 -0.82
CA LYS A 56 -0.57 -9.35 -0.45
C LYS A 56 0.00 -10.70 -0.87
N THR A 57 0.24 -10.84 -2.17
CA THR A 57 0.77 -12.06 -2.77
C THR A 57 2.19 -12.38 -2.33
N THR A 58 3.03 -11.36 -2.09
CA THR A 58 4.37 -11.53 -1.52
C THR A 58 4.29 -12.17 -0.13
N ILE A 59 3.39 -11.68 0.73
CA ILE A 59 3.20 -12.25 2.07
C ILE A 59 2.65 -13.68 1.99
N ALA A 60 1.62 -13.92 1.17
CA ALA A 60 1.11 -15.29 1.00
C ALA A 60 2.17 -16.25 0.46
N THR A 61 3.07 -15.79 -0.42
CA THR A 61 4.19 -16.58 -0.93
C THR A 61 5.21 -16.87 0.15
N LEU A 62 5.59 -15.87 0.95
CA LEU A 62 6.52 -16.03 2.08
C LEU A 62 6.04 -17.06 3.11
N VAL A 63 4.73 -17.13 3.36
CA VAL A 63 4.13 -18.03 4.37
C VAL A 63 3.92 -19.45 3.82
N GLN A 64 4.14 -19.71 2.53
CA GLN A 64 4.10 -21.07 2.00
C GLN A 64 5.19 -21.93 2.66
N PHE A 65 4.85 -23.19 2.91
CA PHE A 65 5.78 -24.12 3.56
C PHE A 65 7.10 -24.25 2.81
N LYS A 66 7.06 -24.38 1.47
CA LYS A 66 8.27 -24.50 0.64
C LYS A 66 9.24 -23.34 0.85
N THR A 67 8.72 -22.11 0.97
CA THR A 67 9.52 -20.90 1.08
C THR A 67 10.10 -20.73 2.48
N VAL A 68 9.32 -21.05 3.52
CA VAL A 68 9.82 -21.10 4.91
C VAL A 68 10.85 -22.22 5.09
N HIS A 69 10.64 -23.37 4.46
CA HIS A 69 11.59 -24.48 4.50
C HIS A 69 12.89 -24.15 3.78
N ALA A 70 12.82 -23.55 2.59
CA ALA A 70 13.99 -23.04 1.87
C ALA A 70 14.76 -21.98 2.68
N LEU A 71 14.04 -21.08 3.36
CA LEU A 71 14.62 -20.06 4.25
C LEU A 71 15.44 -20.68 5.39
N LEU A 72 14.90 -21.73 6.04
CA LEU A 72 15.53 -22.37 7.20
C LEU A 72 16.70 -23.27 6.81
N ASN A 73 16.69 -23.83 5.60
CA ASN A 73 17.76 -24.69 5.09
C ASN A 73 18.79 -23.93 4.22
N SER A 74 18.65 -22.62 4.08
CA SER A 74 19.57 -21.82 3.28
C SER A 74 20.96 -21.76 3.93
N PRO A 75 22.06 -21.94 3.15
CA PRO A 75 23.41 -21.76 3.67
C PRO A 75 23.67 -20.32 4.17
N ASN A 76 22.92 -19.34 3.64
CA ASN A 76 23.02 -17.92 4.01
C ASN A 76 22.15 -17.55 5.23
N HIS A 77 22.01 -18.47 6.20
CA HIS A 77 21.12 -18.31 7.36
C HIS A 77 21.31 -16.98 8.12
N THR A 78 22.52 -16.43 8.14
CA THR A 78 22.85 -15.15 8.79
C THR A 78 22.18 -13.96 8.12
N GLU A 79 22.07 -13.94 6.79
CA GLU A 79 21.43 -12.85 6.02
C GLU A 79 19.92 -12.78 6.26
N TYR A 80 19.32 -13.92 6.61
CA TYR A 80 17.89 -14.07 6.77
C TYR A 80 17.38 -14.00 8.20
N ARG A 81 18.27 -13.81 9.19
CA ARG A 81 17.92 -13.82 10.62
C ARG A 81 16.77 -12.89 10.96
N VAL A 82 16.78 -11.65 10.44
CA VAL A 82 15.71 -10.67 10.70
C VAL A 82 14.35 -11.15 10.16
N LEU A 83 14.35 -11.86 9.04
CA LEU A 83 13.15 -12.47 8.45
C LEU A 83 12.66 -13.67 9.26
N GLN A 84 13.59 -14.53 9.70
CA GLN A 84 13.28 -15.65 10.59
C GLN A 84 12.69 -15.16 11.92
N ASP A 85 13.25 -14.11 12.51
CA ASP A 85 12.74 -13.50 13.74
C ASP A 85 11.32 -12.96 13.55
N ALA A 86 11.04 -12.31 12.41
CA ALA A 86 9.70 -11.81 12.09
C ALA A 86 8.67 -12.95 11.93
N LEU A 87 9.04 -14.03 11.24
CA LEU A 87 8.22 -15.23 11.10
C LEU A 87 7.99 -15.93 12.44
N THR A 88 9.00 -15.95 13.31
CA THR A 88 8.91 -16.49 14.68
C THR A 88 7.94 -15.66 15.54
N ARG A 89 8.04 -14.33 15.51
CA ARG A 89 7.07 -13.43 16.18
C ARG A 89 5.64 -13.61 15.65
N CYS A 90 5.50 -14.01 14.39
CA CYS A 90 4.22 -14.36 13.78
C CYS A 90 3.78 -15.81 14.02
N LYS A 91 4.50 -16.60 14.83
CA LYS A 91 4.24 -18.02 15.14
C LYS A 91 4.20 -18.94 13.90
N ILE A 92 4.88 -18.56 12.83
CA ILE A 92 5.03 -19.40 11.63
C ILE A 92 6.19 -20.39 11.80
N ILE A 93 7.23 -19.96 12.52
CA ILE A 93 8.42 -20.74 12.87
C ILE A 93 8.49 -20.84 14.40
N GLU A 94 8.93 -21.99 14.90
CA GLU A 94 9.26 -22.19 16.31
C GLU A 94 10.53 -23.04 16.41
N GLY A 95 11.55 -22.56 17.14
CA GLY A 95 12.80 -23.32 17.33
C GLY A 95 13.52 -23.69 16.02
N ASN A 96 13.51 -22.81 15.02
CA ASN A 96 14.02 -23.06 13.65
C ASN A 96 13.32 -24.20 12.90
N ILE A 97 12.09 -24.54 13.28
CA ILE A 97 11.25 -25.53 12.61
C ILE A 97 9.97 -24.83 12.11
N PRO A 98 9.52 -25.09 10.86
CA PRO A 98 8.22 -24.61 10.41
C PRO A 98 7.10 -25.22 11.25
N ARG A 99 6.16 -24.40 11.74
CA ARG A 99 4.94 -24.88 12.42
C ARG A 99 3.69 -24.80 11.55
N VAL A 100 3.75 -24.01 10.49
CA VAL A 100 2.64 -23.80 9.58
C VAL A 100 2.92 -24.50 8.26
N LEU A 101 1.99 -25.36 7.84
CA LEU A 101 1.98 -25.96 6.52
C LEU A 101 1.09 -25.11 5.61
N GLY A 102 1.65 -23.98 5.16
CA GLY A 102 0.94 -23.01 4.31
C GLY A 102 0.88 -23.43 2.85
N CYS A 103 -0.32 -23.41 2.26
CA CYS A 103 -0.52 -23.48 0.82
C CYS A 103 -1.25 -22.23 0.31
N ARG A 104 -0.87 -21.78 -0.89
CA ARG A 104 -1.53 -20.68 -1.58
C ARG A 104 -2.28 -21.23 -2.79
N ILE A 105 -3.52 -20.82 -2.93
CA ILE A 105 -4.36 -21.13 -4.09
C ILE A 105 -4.76 -19.80 -4.74
N PRO A 106 -4.19 -19.42 -5.90
CA PRO A 106 -4.67 -18.26 -6.65
C PRO A 106 -6.06 -18.55 -7.21
N MET A 107 -7.05 -17.72 -6.93
CA MET A 107 -8.41 -17.85 -7.43
C MET A 107 -8.49 -17.38 -8.89
N GLU A 108 -7.97 -18.21 -9.78
CA GLU A 108 -8.00 -18.03 -11.24
C GLU A 108 -9.41 -18.34 -11.83
N SER A 109 -9.56 -18.25 -13.16
CA SER A 109 -10.86 -18.39 -13.84
C SER A 109 -11.55 -19.73 -13.56
N GLU A 110 -10.78 -20.81 -13.44
CA GLU A 110 -11.29 -22.17 -13.18
C GLU A 110 -12.19 -22.24 -11.93
N TYR A 111 -11.94 -21.43 -10.91
CA TYR A 111 -12.77 -21.43 -9.71
C TYR A 111 -14.10 -20.70 -9.96
N ARG A 112 -14.08 -19.64 -10.77
CA ARG A 112 -15.28 -18.89 -11.14
C ARG A 112 -16.22 -19.73 -12.01
N GLU A 113 -15.68 -20.60 -12.85
CA GLU A 113 -16.44 -21.45 -13.78
C GLU A 113 -17.48 -22.34 -13.09
N PHE A 114 -17.24 -22.76 -11.84
CA PHE A 114 -18.24 -23.48 -11.04
C PHE A 114 -19.57 -22.72 -10.90
N TRP A 115 -19.52 -21.38 -10.94
CA TRP A 115 -20.72 -20.56 -10.85
C TRP A 115 -21.56 -20.60 -12.13
N GLU A 116 -20.93 -20.83 -13.28
CA GLU A 116 -21.57 -20.84 -14.60
C GLU A 116 -22.24 -22.19 -14.92
N LEU A 117 -22.00 -23.23 -14.10
CA LEU A 117 -22.60 -24.55 -14.30
C LEU A 117 -24.15 -24.50 -14.27
N PRO A 118 -24.87 -25.36 -15.00
CA PRO A 118 -26.33 -25.36 -15.02
C PRO A 118 -26.95 -26.12 -13.82
N TYR A 119 -26.44 -25.90 -12.61
CA TYR A 119 -26.90 -26.56 -11.38
C TYR A 119 -27.50 -25.58 -10.36
N SER A 120 -28.13 -26.11 -9.31
CA SER A 120 -28.55 -25.30 -8.16
C SER A 120 -27.35 -24.66 -7.45
N GLU A 121 -27.57 -23.53 -6.76
CA GLU A 121 -26.51 -22.85 -6.00
C GLU A 121 -25.85 -23.80 -4.97
N GLU A 122 -26.63 -24.69 -4.36
CA GLU A 122 -26.15 -25.69 -3.39
C GLU A 122 -25.12 -26.64 -4.01
N ILE A 123 -25.43 -27.19 -5.19
CA ILE A 123 -24.53 -28.12 -5.90
C ILE A 123 -23.26 -27.37 -6.33
N LYS A 124 -23.40 -26.18 -6.91
CA LYS A 124 -22.26 -25.34 -7.34
C LYS A 124 -21.29 -25.08 -6.19
N VAL A 125 -21.83 -24.66 -5.05
CA VAL A 125 -21.06 -24.37 -3.84
C VAL A 125 -20.45 -25.66 -3.26
N GLY A 126 -21.17 -26.78 -3.29
CA GLY A 126 -20.66 -28.09 -2.85
C GLY A 126 -19.46 -28.55 -3.68
N LEU A 127 -19.57 -28.51 -5.01
CA LEU A 127 -18.48 -28.88 -5.93
C LEU A 127 -17.23 -28.02 -5.70
N LEU A 128 -17.41 -26.70 -5.62
CA LEU A 128 -16.31 -25.76 -5.35
C LEU A 128 -15.62 -26.03 -4.00
N LYS A 129 -16.40 -26.29 -2.94
CA LYS A 129 -15.85 -26.61 -1.61
C LYS A 129 -15.03 -27.89 -1.66
N SER A 130 -15.54 -28.94 -2.28
CA SER A 130 -14.83 -30.21 -2.42
C SER A 130 -13.53 -30.03 -3.21
N PHE A 131 -13.57 -29.26 -4.30
CA PHE A 131 -12.41 -28.95 -5.12
C PHE A 131 -11.32 -28.15 -4.38
N LEU A 132 -11.71 -27.08 -3.66
CA LEU A 132 -10.78 -26.30 -2.85
C LEU A 132 -10.11 -27.16 -1.77
N GLN A 133 -10.90 -27.98 -1.08
CA GLN A 133 -10.37 -28.87 -0.04
C GLN A 133 -9.43 -29.91 -0.60
N SER A 134 -9.76 -30.56 -1.73
CA SER A 134 -8.91 -31.58 -2.33
C SER A 134 -7.60 -30.98 -2.81
N ARG A 135 -7.65 -29.80 -3.44
CA ARG A 135 -6.46 -29.07 -3.88
C ARG A 135 -5.59 -28.63 -2.71
N SER A 136 -6.16 -28.14 -1.60
CA SER A 136 -5.39 -27.83 -0.38
C SER A 136 -4.68 -29.06 0.18
N MET A 137 -5.35 -30.21 0.28
CA MET A 137 -4.73 -31.46 0.74
C MET A 137 -3.56 -31.87 -0.17
N ILE A 138 -3.74 -31.78 -1.49
CA ILE A 138 -2.69 -32.11 -2.45
C ILE A 138 -1.49 -31.17 -2.28
N LEU A 139 -1.71 -29.87 -2.14
CA LEU A 139 -0.64 -28.88 -2.01
C LEU A 139 0.13 -29.07 -0.70
N TRP A 140 -0.55 -29.24 0.43
CA TRP A 140 0.10 -29.49 1.72
C TRP A 140 1.01 -30.73 1.68
N LEU A 141 0.48 -31.86 1.20
CA LEU A 141 1.23 -33.12 1.19
C LEU A 141 2.35 -33.12 0.14
N LYS A 142 2.12 -32.52 -1.04
CA LYS A 142 3.19 -32.34 -2.03
C LYS A 142 4.30 -31.43 -1.51
N SER A 143 3.98 -30.37 -0.76
CA SER A 143 4.99 -29.49 -0.15
C SER A 143 5.88 -30.23 0.85
N LEU A 144 5.32 -31.13 1.66
CA LEU A 144 6.12 -32.00 2.54
C LEU A 144 7.02 -32.93 1.72
N LYS A 145 6.45 -33.64 0.74
CA LYS A 145 7.19 -34.57 -0.13
C LYS A 145 8.34 -33.90 -0.87
N ASN A 146 8.10 -32.73 -1.45
CA ASN A 146 9.08 -32.02 -2.28
C ASN A 146 10.19 -31.36 -1.47
N SER A 147 10.05 -31.27 -0.15
CA SER A 147 11.08 -30.70 0.73
C SER A 147 12.25 -31.65 0.97
N ASN A 148 12.14 -32.91 0.53
CA ASN A 148 13.10 -34.00 0.74
C ASN A 148 13.50 -34.22 2.21
N SER A 149 12.73 -33.67 3.15
CA SER A 149 12.94 -33.81 4.60
C SER A 149 11.95 -34.78 5.23
N TYR A 150 10.90 -35.16 4.50
CA TYR A 150 9.79 -35.97 5.00
C TYR A 150 9.35 -36.98 3.94
N ASN A 151 9.17 -38.23 4.38
CA ASN A 151 8.54 -39.27 3.58
C ASN A 151 7.04 -39.33 3.90
N LEU A 152 6.18 -39.38 2.88
CA LEU A 152 4.72 -39.41 3.09
C LEU A 152 4.25 -40.64 3.88
N LYS A 153 5.02 -41.73 3.89
CA LYS A 153 4.71 -42.91 4.71
C LYS A 153 4.75 -42.61 6.21
N ASP A 154 5.59 -41.66 6.60
CA ASP A 154 5.78 -41.23 7.99
C ASP A 154 5.03 -39.93 8.30
N VAL A 155 4.08 -39.56 7.44
CA VAL A 155 3.16 -38.44 7.64
C VAL A 155 1.78 -38.97 8.03
N THR A 156 1.29 -38.51 9.18
CA THR A 156 0.01 -38.89 9.76
C THR A 156 -0.94 -37.69 9.83
N ILE A 157 -2.16 -37.86 9.31
CA ILE A 157 -3.25 -36.88 9.45
C ILE A 157 -3.94 -37.10 10.79
N VAL A 158 -3.98 -36.06 11.61
CA VAL A 158 -4.67 -36.06 12.91
C VAL A 158 -6.04 -35.43 12.75
N TYR A 159 -7.06 -36.17 13.16
CA TYR A 159 -8.46 -35.78 13.07
C TYR A 159 -8.99 -35.33 14.42
N ARG A 160 -9.95 -34.40 14.40
CA ARG A 160 -10.67 -34.01 15.62
C ARG A 160 -11.46 -35.19 16.19
N GLU A 161 -11.76 -35.10 17.48
CA GLU A 161 -12.64 -36.05 18.13
C GLU A 161 -14.03 -36.10 17.44
N GLY A 162 -14.55 -37.30 17.22
CA GLY A 162 -15.84 -37.52 16.53
C GLY A 162 -15.79 -37.49 14.99
N ALA A 163 -14.63 -37.28 14.36
CA ALA A 163 -14.52 -37.23 12.88
C ALA A 163 -14.33 -38.61 12.18
N GLY A 164 -14.76 -39.71 12.82
CA GLY A 164 -14.51 -41.08 12.33
C GLY A 164 -15.07 -41.36 10.92
N VAL A 165 -16.26 -40.83 10.60
CA VAL A 165 -16.86 -40.98 9.26
C VAL A 165 -16.09 -40.17 8.22
N ALA A 166 -15.71 -38.93 8.53
CA ALA A 166 -14.94 -38.07 7.65
C ALA A 166 -13.53 -38.65 7.39
N LYS A 167 -12.90 -39.27 8.39
CA LYS A 167 -11.61 -39.97 8.23
C LYS A 167 -11.65 -40.98 7.09
N ASN A 168 -12.72 -41.75 6.97
CA ASN A 168 -12.84 -42.75 5.89
C ASN A 168 -13.04 -42.08 4.52
N SER A 169 -13.88 -41.03 4.42
CA SER A 169 -14.09 -40.34 3.14
C SER A 169 -12.85 -39.56 2.67
N ILE A 170 -11.98 -39.13 3.60
CA ILE A 170 -10.75 -38.41 3.30
C ILE A 170 -9.59 -39.34 2.87
N GLY A 171 -9.71 -40.65 3.14
CA GLY A 171 -8.70 -41.65 2.77
C GLY A 171 -7.83 -42.14 3.93
N GLY A 172 -8.30 -42.05 5.18
CA GLY A 172 -7.64 -42.61 6.35
C GLY A 172 -6.65 -41.66 7.02
N THR A 173 -5.72 -42.21 7.83
CA THR A 173 -4.71 -41.41 8.56
C THR A 173 -3.36 -41.32 7.85
N ASN A 174 -3.10 -42.22 6.89
CA ASN A 174 -1.84 -42.25 6.16
C ASN A 174 -1.85 -41.22 5.02
N ALA A 175 -0.81 -40.40 4.92
CA ALA A 175 -0.77 -39.32 3.94
C ALA A 175 -0.71 -39.79 2.47
N GLU A 176 -0.15 -40.97 2.16
CA GLU A 176 -0.15 -41.49 0.78
C GLU A 176 -1.58 -41.80 0.32
N GLN A 177 -2.37 -42.43 1.19
CA GLN A 177 -3.77 -42.76 0.92
C GLN A 177 -4.63 -41.51 0.80
N VAL A 178 -4.45 -40.54 1.72
CA VAL A 178 -5.15 -39.26 1.70
C VAL A 178 -4.79 -38.44 0.46
N LEU A 179 -3.51 -38.44 0.04
CA LEU A 179 -3.08 -37.78 -1.19
C LEU A 179 -3.70 -38.44 -2.43
N ALA A 180 -3.76 -39.77 -2.48
CA ALA A 180 -4.39 -40.50 -3.58
C ALA A 180 -5.88 -40.15 -3.67
N LYS A 181 -6.59 -40.15 -2.53
CA LYS A 181 -8.01 -39.81 -2.49
C LYS A 181 -8.28 -38.37 -2.91
N ALA A 182 -7.48 -37.43 -2.42
CA ALA A 182 -7.61 -36.02 -2.81
C ALA A 182 -7.41 -35.82 -4.31
N LYS A 183 -6.44 -36.51 -4.94
CA LYS A 183 -6.23 -36.45 -6.40
C LYS A 183 -7.40 -37.04 -7.18
N GLU A 184 -7.99 -38.13 -6.69
CA GLU A 184 -9.16 -38.75 -7.30
C GLU A 184 -10.35 -37.76 -7.34
N ILE A 185 -10.60 -37.08 -6.22
CA ILE A 185 -11.65 -36.07 -6.10
C ILE A 185 -11.34 -34.86 -6.98
N GLU A 186 -10.13 -34.31 -6.93
CA GLU A 186 -9.74 -33.16 -7.77
C GLU A 186 -9.94 -33.48 -9.26
N LYS A 187 -9.52 -34.67 -9.70
CA LYS A 187 -9.69 -35.12 -11.09
C LYS A 187 -11.17 -35.20 -11.47
N SER A 188 -12.00 -35.79 -10.61
CA SER A 188 -13.44 -35.92 -10.85
C SER A 188 -14.14 -34.55 -10.91
N MET A 189 -13.70 -33.58 -10.12
CA MET A 189 -14.21 -32.19 -10.22
C MET A 189 -13.77 -31.52 -11.50
N TYR A 190 -12.51 -31.70 -11.89
CA TYR A 190 -11.95 -31.15 -13.11
C TYR A 190 -12.70 -31.65 -14.35
N GLU A 191 -13.03 -32.93 -14.40
CA GLU A 191 -13.83 -33.51 -15.48
C GLU A 191 -15.23 -32.90 -15.59
N ILE A 192 -15.84 -32.43 -14.50
CA ILE A 192 -17.16 -31.80 -14.52
C ILE A 192 -17.10 -30.40 -15.11
N PHE A 193 -16.19 -29.54 -14.63
CA PHE A 193 -16.17 -28.13 -15.07
C PHE A 193 -15.44 -27.92 -16.39
N ALA A 194 -14.48 -28.78 -16.74
CA ALA A 194 -13.78 -28.74 -18.03
C ALA A 194 -14.59 -29.39 -19.18
N ALA A 195 -15.74 -30.01 -18.89
CA ALA A 195 -16.60 -30.59 -19.90
C ALA A 195 -17.24 -29.50 -20.77
N LEU A 196 -17.24 -29.71 -22.10
CA LEU A 196 -17.92 -28.80 -23.04
C LEU A 196 -19.42 -28.68 -22.74
N VAL A 197 -20.03 -29.78 -22.31
CA VAL A 197 -21.41 -29.85 -21.82
C VAL A 197 -21.36 -30.50 -20.44
N PRO A 198 -21.64 -29.76 -19.36
CA PRO A 198 -21.71 -30.34 -18.02
C PRO A 198 -22.73 -31.48 -17.96
N PRO A 199 -22.44 -32.58 -17.25
CA PRO A 199 -23.37 -33.70 -17.11
C PRO A 199 -24.68 -33.28 -16.44
N SER A 200 -25.75 -34.07 -16.58
CA SER A 200 -26.95 -33.85 -15.76
C SER A 200 -26.65 -34.17 -14.29
N VAL A 201 -27.46 -33.64 -13.36
CA VAL A 201 -27.29 -33.89 -11.91
C VAL A 201 -27.27 -35.39 -11.60
N ASP A 202 -28.13 -36.18 -12.25
CA ASP A 202 -28.22 -37.64 -12.08
C ASP A 202 -27.02 -38.39 -12.66
N SER A 203 -26.27 -37.76 -13.56
CA SER A 203 -25.08 -38.32 -14.22
C SER A 203 -23.77 -37.83 -13.60
N LEU A 204 -23.83 -37.08 -12.50
CA LEU A 204 -22.64 -36.62 -11.80
C LEU A 204 -21.88 -37.83 -11.22
N PRO A 205 -20.54 -37.87 -11.34
CA PRO A 205 -19.72 -38.91 -10.70
C PRO A 205 -20.04 -38.98 -9.21
N SER A 206 -20.35 -40.18 -8.70
CA SER A 206 -20.76 -40.38 -7.30
C SER A 206 -19.73 -39.82 -6.31
N ILE A 207 -18.44 -39.94 -6.61
CA ILE A 207 -17.36 -39.37 -5.81
C ILE A 207 -17.39 -37.83 -5.72
N SER A 208 -17.93 -37.13 -6.72
CA SER A 208 -18.04 -35.67 -6.72
C SER A 208 -19.18 -35.15 -5.85
N ILE A 209 -20.18 -36.00 -5.58
CA ILE A 209 -21.37 -35.66 -4.78
C ILE A 209 -21.26 -36.20 -3.35
N GLN A 210 -20.32 -37.12 -3.09
CA GLN A 210 -20.06 -37.64 -1.75
C GLN A 210 -19.48 -36.57 -0.82
N PRO A 211 -19.85 -36.57 0.47
CA PRO A 211 -19.30 -35.63 1.45
C PRO A 211 -17.77 -35.72 1.59
N TYR A 212 -17.08 -34.66 1.19
CA TYR A 212 -15.64 -34.49 1.37
C TYR A 212 -15.35 -33.22 2.16
N HIS A 213 -15.08 -33.38 3.46
CA HIS A 213 -14.93 -32.28 4.41
C HIS A 213 -13.61 -32.28 5.21
N PRO A 214 -12.41 -32.33 4.57
CA PRO A 214 -11.14 -32.21 5.27
C PRO A 214 -11.02 -31.02 6.22
N PHE A 215 -11.56 -29.85 5.85
CA PHE A 215 -11.37 -28.62 6.64
C PHE A 215 -12.10 -28.66 7.99
N ASP A 216 -13.22 -29.38 8.03
CA ASP A 216 -14.03 -29.55 9.24
C ASP A 216 -13.51 -30.69 10.14
N ALA A 217 -12.72 -31.62 9.58
CA ALA A 217 -12.31 -32.86 10.24
C ALA A 217 -10.85 -32.86 10.73
N ILE A 218 -9.93 -32.21 10.02
CA ILE A 218 -8.49 -32.27 10.31
C ILE A 218 -8.11 -31.26 11.40
N GLU A 219 -7.35 -31.72 12.37
CA GLU A 219 -6.78 -30.90 13.45
C GLU A 219 -5.34 -30.50 13.17
N SER A 220 -4.48 -31.46 12.82
CA SER A 220 -3.07 -31.21 12.53
C SER A 220 -2.49 -32.28 11.59
N ILE A 221 -1.30 -32.03 11.08
CA ILE A 221 -0.54 -32.99 10.26
C ILE A 221 0.79 -33.23 10.96
N ILE A 222 1.06 -34.47 11.35
CA ILE A 222 2.33 -34.84 12.01
C ILE A 222 3.23 -35.49 10.96
N ALA A 223 4.47 -35.04 10.85
CA ALA A 223 5.48 -35.69 10.02
C ALA A 223 6.74 -36.00 10.83
N LYS A 224 7.25 -37.23 10.66
CA LYS A 224 8.57 -37.61 11.14
C LYS A 224 9.63 -37.18 10.13
N LYS A 225 10.67 -36.49 10.59
CA LYS A 225 11.78 -36.08 9.73
C LYS A 225 12.60 -37.31 9.31
N GLU A 226 12.99 -37.36 8.04
CA GLU A 226 13.75 -38.49 7.52
C GLU A 226 15.11 -38.62 8.22
N GLY A 227 15.43 -39.84 8.67
CA GLY A 227 16.68 -40.14 9.38
C GLY A 227 16.74 -39.69 10.84
N THR A 228 15.65 -39.15 11.42
CA THR A 228 15.60 -38.80 12.85
C THR A 228 14.32 -39.32 13.52
N ASP A 229 14.31 -39.39 14.85
CA ASP A 229 13.10 -39.68 15.63
C ASP A 229 12.24 -38.44 15.92
N GLU A 230 12.61 -37.30 15.36
CA GLU A 230 11.93 -36.03 15.59
C GLU A 230 10.64 -35.95 14.77
N SER A 231 9.52 -35.81 15.47
CA SER A 231 8.21 -35.58 14.86
C SER A 231 7.82 -34.11 14.99
N THR A 232 7.37 -33.53 13.88
CA THR A 232 6.88 -32.16 13.83
C THR A 232 5.37 -32.17 13.61
N SER A 233 4.63 -31.48 14.49
CA SER A 233 3.22 -31.18 14.26
C SER A 233 3.08 -29.88 13.49
N PHE A 234 2.39 -29.93 12.35
CA PHE A 234 2.09 -28.80 11.50
C PHE A 234 0.61 -28.41 11.62
N ARG A 235 0.40 -27.10 11.71
CA ARG A 235 -0.92 -26.48 11.55
C ARG A 235 -1.16 -26.22 10.06
N PRO A 236 -2.17 -26.86 9.42
CA PRO A 236 -2.49 -26.60 8.01
C PRO A 236 -3.01 -25.18 7.83
N LEU A 237 -2.50 -24.46 6.83
CA LEU A 237 -2.99 -23.13 6.45
C LEU A 237 -3.33 -23.12 4.96
N VAL A 238 -4.56 -22.73 4.63
CA VAL A 238 -4.97 -22.42 3.26
C VAL A 238 -5.08 -20.91 3.08
N MET A 239 -4.44 -20.41 2.02
CA MET A 239 -4.50 -19.01 1.62
C MET A 239 -5.14 -18.93 0.23
N LEU A 240 -6.39 -18.44 0.18
CA LEU A 240 -7.08 -18.18 -1.09
C LEU A 240 -6.67 -16.77 -1.54
N ASP A 241 -5.89 -16.69 -2.62
CA ASP A 241 -5.41 -15.43 -3.15
C ASP A 241 -6.32 -14.92 -4.27
N ASP A 242 -6.44 -13.60 -4.41
CA ASP A 242 -7.28 -12.96 -5.44
C ASP A 242 -8.76 -13.40 -5.45
N VAL A 243 -9.37 -13.62 -4.27
CA VAL A 243 -10.77 -14.11 -4.15
C VAL A 243 -11.85 -13.19 -4.77
N HIS A 244 -11.49 -11.97 -5.13
CA HIS A 244 -12.37 -11.02 -5.80
C HIS A 244 -12.65 -11.39 -7.27
N SER A 245 -11.90 -12.33 -7.85
CA SER A 245 -12.15 -12.89 -9.18
C SER A 245 -13.41 -13.78 -9.22
N LEU A 246 -13.82 -14.32 -8.08
CA LEU A 246 -15.00 -15.17 -7.92
C LEU A 246 -16.29 -14.37 -8.17
N HIS A 247 -17.38 -15.09 -8.49
CA HIS A 247 -18.70 -14.45 -8.54
C HIS A 247 -19.07 -13.90 -7.14
N PRO A 248 -19.73 -12.73 -6.99
CA PRO A 248 -20.02 -12.15 -5.68
C PRO A 248 -20.72 -13.12 -4.71
N LYS A 249 -21.79 -13.79 -5.16
CA LYS A 249 -22.48 -14.82 -4.36
C LYS A 249 -21.56 -15.98 -3.96
N GLN A 250 -20.68 -16.41 -4.85
CA GLN A 250 -19.71 -17.46 -4.59
C GLN A 250 -18.71 -17.04 -3.50
N LEU A 251 -18.20 -15.81 -3.57
CA LEU A 251 -17.33 -15.21 -2.56
C LEU A 251 -18.02 -15.17 -1.19
N PHE A 252 -19.29 -14.77 -1.13
CA PHE A 252 -20.09 -14.78 0.09
C PHE A 252 -20.22 -16.18 0.70
N CYS A 253 -20.61 -17.16 -0.12
CA CYS A 253 -20.76 -18.54 0.33
C CYS A 253 -19.43 -19.13 0.84
N ILE A 254 -18.30 -18.82 0.21
CA ILE A 254 -16.97 -19.28 0.67
C ILE A 254 -16.59 -18.58 1.97
N ARG A 255 -16.76 -17.25 2.06
CA ARG A 255 -16.46 -16.47 3.27
C ARG A 255 -17.20 -17.06 4.47
N ASP A 256 -18.51 -17.27 4.35
CA ASP A 256 -19.35 -17.73 5.45
C ASP A 256 -19.06 -19.18 5.82
N TRP A 257 -18.70 -20.01 4.83
CA TRP A 257 -18.22 -21.36 5.08
C TRP A 257 -16.90 -21.37 5.86
N LEU A 258 -15.90 -20.57 5.46
CA LEU A 258 -14.59 -20.53 6.11
C LEU A 258 -14.61 -19.79 7.45
N ALA A 259 -15.63 -18.99 7.74
CA ALA A 259 -15.82 -18.30 9.02
C ALA A 259 -16.35 -19.23 10.14
N ARG A 260 -16.75 -20.47 9.82
CA ARG A 260 -17.24 -21.44 10.80
C ARG A 260 -16.18 -21.74 11.87
N ARG A 261 -16.57 -21.60 13.14
CA ARG A 261 -15.68 -21.74 14.31
C ARG A 261 -15.13 -23.14 14.55
N GLU A 262 -15.80 -24.17 14.02
CA GLU A 262 -15.42 -25.56 14.24
C GLU A 262 -14.17 -25.99 13.46
N MET A 263 -13.78 -25.24 12.42
CA MET A 263 -12.63 -25.59 11.61
C MET A 263 -11.32 -25.40 12.39
N ARG A 264 -10.46 -26.42 12.42
CA ARG A 264 -9.19 -26.41 13.19
C ARG A 264 -7.92 -26.09 12.37
N ILE A 265 -7.98 -26.34 11.07
CA ILE A 265 -7.74 -25.37 9.99
C ILE A 265 -6.96 -24.08 10.30
N SER A 266 -6.24 -23.45 9.37
CA SER A 266 -6.03 -21.99 9.34
C SER A 266 -6.42 -21.48 7.96
N ARG A 267 -7.05 -20.31 7.86
CA ARG A 267 -7.71 -19.86 6.62
C ARG A 267 -7.51 -18.37 6.39
N TRP A 268 -6.89 -18.02 5.28
CA TRP A 268 -6.77 -16.64 4.82
C TRP A 268 -7.48 -16.47 3.47
N MET A 269 -8.16 -15.34 3.31
CA MET A 269 -8.69 -14.87 2.03
C MET A 269 -8.05 -13.51 1.72
N LEU A 270 -7.35 -13.43 0.59
CA LEU A 270 -6.71 -12.21 0.14
C LEU A 270 -7.54 -11.60 -0.98
N MET A 271 -7.91 -10.34 -0.84
CA MET A 271 -8.70 -9.61 -1.83
C MET A 271 -8.14 -8.23 -2.10
N ARG A 272 -8.40 -7.76 -3.32
CA ARG A 272 -8.14 -6.37 -3.67
C ARG A 272 -9.14 -5.46 -2.97
N PHE A 273 -8.67 -4.26 -2.71
CA PHE A 273 -9.47 -3.21 -2.10
C PHE A 273 -10.66 -2.81 -3.00
N ASP A 274 -10.44 -2.68 -4.31
CA ASP A 274 -11.46 -2.31 -5.32
C ASP A 274 -12.69 -3.24 -5.40
N ALA A 275 -12.61 -4.45 -4.85
CA ALA A 275 -13.73 -5.39 -4.77
C ALA A 275 -14.78 -5.01 -3.71
N GLN A 276 -14.45 -4.10 -2.78
CA GLN A 276 -15.36 -3.66 -1.72
C GLN A 276 -16.42 -2.67 -2.24
N THR A 277 -17.52 -2.48 -1.50
CA THR A 277 -18.54 -1.47 -1.84
C THR A 277 -18.00 -0.05 -1.64
N PRO A 278 -18.53 0.96 -2.35
CA PRO A 278 -18.16 2.36 -2.10
C PRO A 278 -18.33 2.74 -0.62
N GLU A 279 -19.44 2.37 0.00
CA GLU A 279 -19.67 2.58 1.44
C GLU A 279 -18.55 1.99 2.31
N SER A 280 -18.16 0.73 2.07
CA SER A 280 -17.11 0.06 2.83
C SER A 280 -15.73 0.70 2.64
N ILE A 281 -15.47 1.38 1.52
CA ILE A 281 -14.19 2.04 1.22
C ILE A 281 -14.15 3.46 1.76
N LEU A 282 -15.21 4.24 1.50
CA LEU A 282 -15.25 5.66 1.79
C LEU A 282 -15.45 5.95 3.28
N ASN A 283 -16.00 4.99 4.03
CA ASN A 283 -16.22 5.11 5.48
C ASN A 283 -15.19 4.37 6.34
N GLN A 284 -14.06 3.95 5.75
CA GLN A 284 -13.01 3.29 6.53
C GLN A 284 -12.45 4.26 7.57
N GLY A 285 -12.75 3.96 8.83
CA GLY A 285 -12.49 4.83 9.99
C GLY A 285 -13.71 4.98 10.91
N VAL A 286 -14.93 4.77 10.40
CA VAL A 286 -16.17 4.89 11.18
C VAL A 286 -16.84 3.51 11.41
N SER A 287 -16.58 2.52 10.55
CA SER A 287 -17.06 1.15 10.74
C SER A 287 -16.07 0.11 10.23
N LEU A 288 -15.38 -0.57 11.14
CA LEU A 288 -14.64 -1.81 10.86
C LEU A 288 -15.57 -3.01 10.54
N ASN A 289 -16.88 -2.78 10.40
CA ASN A 289 -17.91 -3.81 10.32
C ASN A 289 -18.77 -3.78 9.03
N SER A 290 -18.60 -2.79 8.15
CA SER A 290 -19.42 -2.62 6.94
C SER A 290 -18.80 -3.23 5.67
N GLY A 291 -17.99 -4.28 5.82
CA GLY A 291 -17.58 -5.10 4.68
C GLY A 291 -18.76 -5.94 4.17
N LEU A 292 -19.16 -5.67 2.92
CA LEU A 292 -20.14 -6.37 2.08
C LEU A 292 -21.45 -6.79 2.78
N ASP A 293 -22.48 -5.94 2.72
CA ASP A 293 -23.85 -6.30 3.11
C ASP A 293 -24.70 -6.74 1.90
N GLN A 294 -25.18 -7.98 1.98
CA GLN A 294 -26.61 -8.29 1.95
C GLN A 294 -26.84 -9.30 3.10
N GLU A 295 -27.69 -8.91 4.07
CA GLU A 295 -28.31 -9.74 5.11
C GLU A 295 -27.51 -10.94 5.65
N THR A 296 -26.65 -10.72 6.66
CA THR A 296 -26.11 -11.85 7.45
C THR A 296 -26.22 -11.60 8.95
N THR A 297 -26.81 -12.56 9.67
CA THR A 297 -27.12 -12.56 11.12
C THR A 297 -25.88 -12.72 12.02
N ILE A 298 -24.67 -12.54 11.48
CA ILE A 298 -23.41 -12.88 12.15
C ILE A 298 -22.84 -11.63 12.83
N LYS A 299 -22.53 -11.70 14.13
CA LYS A 299 -21.75 -10.65 14.83
C LYS A 299 -20.30 -10.67 14.32
N LYS A 300 -20.07 -9.93 13.23
CA LYS A 300 -18.89 -9.96 12.32
C LYS A 300 -17.50 -9.90 13.01
N SER A 301 -17.35 -9.20 14.14
CA SER A 301 -16.03 -8.99 14.77
C SER A 301 -15.49 -10.19 15.58
N ARG A 302 -16.33 -11.16 15.95
CA ARG A 302 -15.88 -12.33 16.73
C ARG A 302 -15.38 -13.48 15.84
N GLU A 303 -15.79 -13.53 14.58
CA GLU A 303 -15.59 -14.69 13.70
C GLU A 303 -14.62 -14.44 12.54
N ILE A 304 -14.49 -13.19 12.09
CA ILE A 304 -13.58 -12.80 11.01
C ILE A 304 -12.58 -11.77 11.52
N THR A 305 -11.30 -11.97 11.20
CA THR A 305 -10.24 -11.00 11.43
C THR A 305 -9.98 -10.26 10.12
N PHE A 306 -10.22 -8.94 10.09
CA PHE A 306 -9.83 -8.11 8.95
C PHE A 306 -8.42 -7.56 9.15
N ILE A 307 -7.55 -7.76 8.16
CA ILE A 307 -6.19 -7.21 8.11
C ILE A 307 -6.12 -6.30 6.90
N TRP A 308 -6.12 -4.99 7.16
CA TRP A 308 -5.97 -3.97 6.13
C TRP A 308 -4.49 -3.64 5.97
N LEU A 309 -3.94 -3.86 4.77
CA LEU A 309 -2.57 -3.48 4.43
C LEU A 309 -2.41 -1.96 4.20
N GLN A 310 -3.48 -1.21 4.40
CA GLN A 310 -3.52 0.25 4.44
C GLN A 310 -3.92 0.65 5.87
N GLY A 311 -3.01 1.25 6.62
CA GLY A 311 -3.24 1.55 8.02
C GLY A 311 -3.92 2.90 8.24
N ASN A 312 -5.06 2.90 8.94
CA ASN A 312 -5.86 4.11 9.20
C ASN A 312 -5.74 4.68 10.62
N GLU A 313 -5.27 3.90 11.61
CA GLU A 313 -5.33 4.30 13.02
C GLU A 313 -4.22 5.29 13.43
N ASP A 314 -3.03 5.21 12.83
CA ASP A 314 -1.93 6.17 13.05
C ASP A 314 -1.11 6.39 11.77
N ARG A 315 -1.52 7.37 10.97
CA ARG A 315 -0.89 7.69 9.68
C ARG A 315 0.57 8.12 9.80
N ALA A 316 0.94 8.78 10.90
CA ALA A 316 2.32 9.23 11.10
C ALA A 316 3.23 8.03 11.41
N ALA A 317 2.78 7.12 12.28
CA ALA A 317 3.49 5.86 12.52
C ALA A 317 3.55 4.99 11.27
N ASN A 318 2.48 4.92 10.48
CA ASN A 318 2.45 4.15 9.24
C ASN A 318 3.44 4.70 8.20
N ARG A 319 3.49 6.02 7.99
CA ARG A 319 4.50 6.65 7.12
C ARG A 319 5.92 6.33 7.57
N LYS A 320 6.20 6.39 8.88
CA LYS A 320 7.51 6.03 9.44
C LYS A 320 7.87 4.56 9.20
N LYS A 321 6.94 3.64 9.45
CA LYS A 321 7.13 2.20 9.21
C LYS A 321 7.35 1.90 7.72
N PHE A 322 6.55 2.54 6.85
CA PHE A 322 6.68 2.38 5.41
C PHE A 322 8.05 2.88 4.90
N ARG A 323 8.55 4.03 5.37
CA ARG A 323 9.89 4.52 5.01
C ARG A 323 11.00 3.53 5.37
N ILE A 324 10.91 2.85 6.51
CA ILE A 324 11.88 1.83 6.92
C ILE A 324 11.83 0.64 5.94
N MET A 325 10.62 0.13 5.68
CA MET A 325 10.38 -0.96 4.72
C MET A 325 10.88 -0.61 3.31
N ALA A 326 10.55 0.57 2.81
CA ALA A 326 10.88 1.01 1.46
C ALA A 326 12.40 1.14 1.25
N ARG A 327 13.13 1.70 2.23
CA ARG A 327 14.60 1.77 2.19
C ARG A 327 15.24 0.37 2.19
N SER A 328 14.80 -0.49 3.11
CA SER A 328 15.22 -1.90 3.18
C SER A 328 14.99 -2.62 1.84
N MET A 329 13.84 -2.39 1.21
CA MET A 329 13.50 -2.93 -0.09
C MET A 329 14.43 -2.40 -1.19
N ALA A 330 14.64 -1.08 -1.28
CA ALA A 330 15.51 -0.50 -2.29
C ALA A 330 16.95 -1.04 -2.22
N ASP A 331 17.50 -1.20 -1.02
CA ASP A 331 18.85 -1.75 -0.84
C ASP A 331 18.95 -3.21 -1.31
N LYS A 332 17.92 -4.03 -1.04
CA LYS A 332 17.89 -5.42 -1.52
C LYS A 332 17.82 -5.52 -3.04
N TYR A 333 16.97 -4.72 -3.67
CA TYR A 333 16.86 -4.70 -5.13
C TYR A 333 18.13 -4.15 -5.79
N LEU A 334 18.78 -3.16 -5.17
CA LEU A 334 20.04 -2.61 -5.65
C LEU A 334 21.17 -3.65 -5.69
N ARG A 335 21.25 -4.55 -4.69
CA ARG A 335 22.25 -5.64 -4.68
C ARG A 335 22.13 -6.60 -5.86
N LEU A 336 20.94 -6.69 -6.48
CA LEU A 336 20.72 -7.49 -7.68
C LEU A 336 21.22 -6.82 -8.97
N MET A 337 21.73 -5.58 -8.91
CA MET A 337 22.30 -4.85 -10.04
C MET A 337 23.83 -4.96 -10.04
N PRO A 338 24.45 -5.86 -10.84
CA PRO A 338 25.88 -6.17 -10.71
C PRO A 338 26.78 -4.97 -11.01
N VAL A 339 26.37 -4.08 -11.90
CA VAL A 339 27.14 -2.89 -12.29
C VAL A 339 27.30 -1.94 -11.11
N LEU A 340 26.20 -1.65 -10.40
CA LEU A 340 26.18 -0.77 -9.24
C LEU A 340 26.87 -1.41 -8.05
N HIS A 341 26.58 -2.69 -7.78
CA HIS A 341 27.20 -3.43 -6.69
C HIS A 341 28.73 -3.50 -6.81
N LYS A 342 29.26 -3.79 -8.02
CA LYS A 342 30.72 -3.81 -8.27
C LYS A 342 31.41 -2.46 -8.03
N ARG A 343 30.67 -1.36 -8.11
CA ARG A 343 31.15 0.00 -7.84
C ARG A 343 30.95 0.43 -6.38
N GLY A 344 30.52 -0.48 -5.51
CA GLY A 344 30.35 -0.23 -4.07
C GLY A 344 29.03 0.42 -3.68
N PHE A 345 28.08 0.55 -4.62
CA PHE A 345 26.74 1.06 -4.30
C PHE A 345 25.88 -0.02 -3.65
N ASN A 346 25.97 -0.13 -2.33
CA ASN A 346 25.22 -1.10 -1.53
C ASN A 346 24.03 -0.48 -0.78
N ASN A 347 23.92 0.85 -0.79
CA ASN A 347 22.85 1.62 -0.18
C ASN A 347 22.26 2.55 -1.24
N PHE A 348 20.95 2.44 -1.45
CA PHE A 348 20.23 3.19 -2.46
C PHE A 348 20.29 4.70 -2.23
N GLN A 349 20.35 5.14 -0.97
CA GLN A 349 20.49 6.56 -0.64
C GLN A 349 21.79 7.18 -1.18
N ASN A 350 22.85 6.37 -1.33
CA ASN A 350 24.13 6.84 -1.89
C ASN A 350 24.04 7.19 -3.38
N LEU A 351 22.99 6.73 -4.08
CA LEU A 351 22.72 7.13 -5.46
C LEU A 351 22.13 8.54 -5.55
N LEU A 352 21.67 9.11 -4.43
CA LEU A 352 20.82 10.29 -4.41
C LEU A 352 21.51 11.45 -3.69
N ASN A 353 21.90 12.49 -4.43
CA ASN A 353 22.33 13.72 -3.81
C ASN A 353 21.14 14.43 -3.12
N THR A 354 21.31 14.77 -1.85
CA THR A 354 20.33 15.49 -1.03
C THR A 354 20.62 16.99 -0.91
N GLN A 355 21.71 17.47 -1.48
CA GLN A 355 21.98 18.89 -1.61
C GLN A 355 21.13 19.48 -2.74
N SER A 356 20.38 20.51 -2.42
CA SER A 356 19.59 21.23 -3.41
C SER A 356 20.49 21.91 -4.43
N SER A 357 20.03 21.98 -5.68
CA SER A 357 20.64 22.84 -6.69
C SER A 357 19.94 24.21 -6.64
N PRO A 358 20.64 25.31 -6.30
CA PRO A 358 20.04 26.64 -6.30
C PRO A 358 19.63 27.04 -7.72
N ILE A 359 18.71 28.00 -7.82
CA ILE A 359 18.34 28.58 -9.12
C ILE A 359 19.55 29.29 -9.77
N SER A 360 19.51 29.45 -11.10
CA SER A 360 20.56 30.16 -11.82
C SER A 360 20.66 31.63 -11.37
N GLU A 361 21.85 32.23 -11.48
CA GLU A 361 22.09 33.64 -11.14
C GLU A 361 21.12 34.61 -11.86
N SER A 362 20.75 34.30 -13.11
CA SER A 362 19.75 35.08 -13.86
C SER A 362 18.37 35.01 -13.20
N ASN A 363 17.93 33.82 -12.81
CA ASN A 363 16.64 33.64 -12.12
C ASN A 363 16.68 34.21 -10.70
N PHE A 364 17.82 34.14 -10.01
CA PHE A 364 18.01 34.78 -8.71
C PHE A 364 17.83 36.30 -8.80
N LYS A 365 18.43 36.96 -9.80
CA LYS A 365 18.21 38.39 -10.05
C LYS A 365 16.75 38.72 -10.35
N LYS A 366 16.04 37.87 -11.10
CA LYS A 366 14.58 38.03 -11.35
C LYS A 366 13.78 37.95 -10.05
N LEU A 367 14.09 36.99 -9.19
CA LEU A 367 13.46 36.87 -7.87
C LEU A 367 13.74 38.10 -7.00
N GLN A 368 14.98 38.57 -6.98
CA GLN A 368 15.36 39.79 -6.24
C GLN A 368 14.57 41.01 -6.70
N ASN A 369 14.51 41.25 -8.01
CA ASN A 369 13.71 42.33 -8.58
C ASN A 369 12.22 42.20 -8.23
N LYS A 370 11.67 40.98 -8.21
CA LYS A 370 10.28 40.72 -7.82
C LYS A 370 10.02 41.11 -6.36
N VAL A 371 10.91 40.73 -5.45
CA VAL A 371 10.81 41.05 -4.01
C VAL A 371 10.99 42.55 -3.77
N ASP A 372 11.98 43.17 -4.42
CA ASP A 372 12.28 44.60 -4.25
C ASP A 372 11.16 45.48 -4.81
N ASN A 373 10.59 45.12 -5.97
CA ASN A 373 9.44 45.82 -6.54
C ASN A 373 8.19 45.67 -5.67
N PHE A 374 7.96 44.50 -5.09
CA PHE A 374 6.87 44.29 -4.15
C PHE A 374 7.02 45.14 -2.88
N GLN A 375 8.24 45.17 -2.29
CA GLN A 375 8.54 46.02 -1.14
C GLN A 375 8.22 47.50 -1.43
N LYS A 376 8.70 48.02 -2.57
CA LYS A 376 8.47 49.41 -2.99
C LYS A 376 6.98 49.69 -3.21
N LYS A 377 6.29 48.81 -3.93
CA LYS A 377 4.86 48.95 -4.25
C LYS A 377 3.98 49.00 -3.00
N CYS A 378 4.32 48.24 -1.97
CA CYS A 378 3.57 48.16 -0.72
C CYS A 378 4.09 49.12 0.37
N GLY A 379 5.05 50.00 0.07
CA GLY A 379 5.58 50.97 1.03
C GLY A 379 6.26 50.34 2.25
N ILE A 380 6.81 49.13 2.13
CA ILE A 380 7.37 48.42 3.29
C ILE A 380 8.74 49.00 3.64
N THR A 381 8.91 49.47 4.87
CA THR A 381 10.15 50.09 5.36
C THR A 381 11.32 49.10 5.39
N GLN A 382 12.54 49.64 5.31
CA GLN A 382 13.75 48.81 5.36
C GLN A 382 13.94 48.14 6.73
N LYS A 383 13.47 48.78 7.81
CA LYS A 383 13.44 48.24 9.18
C LYS A 383 12.59 46.97 9.25
N THR A 384 11.37 46.98 8.70
CA THR A 384 10.49 45.81 8.64
C THR A 384 11.08 44.69 7.80
N ARG A 385 11.61 45.00 6.61
CA ARG A 385 12.29 44.00 5.77
C ARG A 385 13.45 43.32 6.51
N LYS A 386 14.27 44.11 7.22
CA LYS A 386 15.40 43.58 7.99
C LYS A 386 14.93 42.68 9.13
N SER A 387 13.92 43.09 9.89
CA SER A 387 13.34 42.27 10.97
C SER A 387 12.85 40.91 10.48
N LEU A 388 12.15 40.86 9.33
CA LEU A 388 11.70 39.61 8.74
C LEU A 388 12.85 38.75 8.19
N ALA A 389 13.90 39.38 7.66
CA ALA A 389 15.10 38.66 7.23
C ALA A 389 15.86 38.05 8.42
N ASP A 390 15.98 38.80 9.54
CA ASP A 390 16.60 38.33 10.78
C ASP A 390 15.84 37.12 11.35
N GLU A 391 14.50 37.11 11.26
CA GLU A 391 13.66 35.97 11.66
C GLU A 391 13.95 34.71 10.82
N ILE A 392 14.16 34.87 9.51
CA ILE A 392 14.55 33.77 8.62
C ILE A 392 15.95 33.26 8.97
N ASP A 393 16.89 34.17 9.26
CA ASP A 393 18.24 33.79 9.66
C ASP A 393 18.26 33.03 11.00
N ARG A 394 17.40 33.39 11.96
CA ARG A 394 17.20 32.63 13.21
C ARG A 394 16.67 31.22 12.96
N TYR A 395 15.72 31.06 12.04
CA TYR A 395 15.20 29.75 11.66
C TYR A 395 16.31 28.83 11.11
N PHE A 396 17.21 29.37 10.28
CA PHE A 396 18.32 28.59 9.73
C PHE A 396 19.49 28.40 10.70
N SER A 397 19.73 29.31 11.65
CA SER A 397 20.82 29.16 12.64
C SER A 397 20.53 28.09 13.71
N THR A 398 19.25 27.86 14.00
CA THR A 398 18.79 26.81 14.93
C THR A 398 18.72 25.42 14.28
N ALA A 399 18.68 25.34 12.95
CA ALA A 399 18.57 24.08 12.23
C ALA A 399 19.94 23.54 11.77
N ILE A 400 20.48 22.59 12.52
CA ILE A 400 21.83 21.99 12.38
C ILE A 400 22.13 21.41 10.96
N ASN A 401 21.14 21.23 10.08
CA ASN A 401 21.30 20.60 8.76
C ASN A 401 20.60 21.33 7.59
N LEU A 402 20.23 22.60 7.74
CA LEU A 402 19.63 23.39 6.66
C LEU A 402 20.60 24.48 6.21
N SER A 403 21.37 24.23 5.14
CA SER A 403 21.98 25.33 4.39
C SER A 403 20.86 26.11 3.71
N GLY A 404 20.47 27.25 4.31
CA GLY A 404 19.51 28.16 3.70
C GLY A 404 20.13 28.82 2.48
N ASP A 405 20.01 28.18 1.32
CA ASP A 405 20.43 28.76 0.04
C ASP A 405 19.82 30.16 -0.12
N LYS A 406 20.58 31.08 -0.72
CA LYS A 406 20.18 32.50 -0.83
C LYS A 406 18.83 32.67 -1.52
N ASP A 407 18.51 31.82 -2.50
CA ASP A 407 17.24 31.82 -3.22
C ASP A 407 16.06 31.42 -2.33
N LEU A 408 16.23 30.39 -1.50
CA LEU A 408 15.22 29.94 -0.54
C LEU A 408 14.93 31.01 0.51
N LYS A 409 15.96 31.62 1.09
CA LYS A 409 15.79 32.72 2.06
C LYS A 409 15.03 33.89 1.44
N LEU A 410 15.34 34.24 0.19
CA LEU A 410 14.68 35.34 -0.51
C LEU A 410 13.21 35.02 -0.86
N ALA A 411 12.90 33.77 -1.22
CA ALA A 411 11.53 33.31 -1.42
C ALA A 411 10.72 33.30 -0.11
N MET A 412 11.32 32.85 1.00
CA MET A 412 10.68 32.95 2.32
C MET A 412 10.39 34.41 2.69
N LEU A 413 11.34 35.31 2.45
CA LEU A 413 11.15 36.74 2.68
C LEU A 413 9.98 37.30 1.86
N HIS A 414 9.87 36.90 0.59
CA HIS A 414 8.72 37.28 -0.25
C HIS A 414 7.39 36.89 0.39
N ILE A 415 7.29 35.68 0.94
CA ILE A 415 6.09 35.19 1.62
C ILE A 415 5.80 35.98 2.90
N LEU A 416 6.82 36.23 3.74
CA LEU A 416 6.65 36.98 4.99
C LEU A 416 6.22 38.42 4.73
N LEU A 417 6.74 39.08 3.69
CA LEU A 417 6.31 40.41 3.28
C LEU A 417 4.83 40.43 2.86
N ASN A 418 4.38 39.44 2.08
CA ASN A 418 2.97 39.32 1.71
C ASN A 418 2.07 39.04 2.92
N ARG A 419 2.54 38.24 3.89
CA ARG A 419 1.83 38.04 5.17
C ARG A 419 1.74 39.32 5.99
N TYR A 420 2.79 40.15 5.99
CA TYR A 420 2.81 41.45 6.66
C TYR A 420 1.74 42.37 6.10
N VAL A 421 1.75 42.61 4.79
CA VAL A 421 0.77 43.48 4.12
C VAL A 421 -0.67 43.03 4.38
N LYS A 422 -0.92 41.73 4.44
CA LYS A 422 -2.27 41.18 4.69
C LYS A 422 -2.73 41.32 6.15
N ARG A 423 -1.81 41.46 7.10
CA ARG A 423 -2.09 41.46 8.55
C ARG A 423 -1.99 42.85 9.17
N VAL A 424 -1.46 43.81 8.44
CA VAL A 424 -1.44 45.22 8.80
C VAL A 424 -2.77 45.85 8.35
N PRO A 425 -3.50 46.55 9.21
CA PRO A 425 -4.65 47.35 8.81
C PRO A 425 -4.22 48.36 7.74
N GLN A 426 -4.92 48.41 6.61
CA GLN A 426 -4.66 49.49 5.65
C GLN A 426 -5.11 50.80 6.29
N ALA A 427 -4.16 51.73 6.43
CA ALA A 427 -4.42 53.06 6.97
C ALA A 427 -5.44 53.77 6.07
N ASN A 428 -6.30 54.62 6.65
CA ASN A 428 -7.19 55.46 5.84
C ASN A 428 -6.33 56.42 5.01
N LEU A 429 -6.89 56.95 3.91
CA LEU A 429 -6.20 57.85 2.96
C LEU A 429 -5.54 59.10 3.61
N PHE A 430 -5.80 59.36 4.90
CA PHE A 430 -5.34 60.50 5.68
C PHE A 430 -4.39 60.15 6.83
N ASP A 431 -4.06 58.87 7.03
CA ASP A 431 -3.10 58.46 8.05
C ASP A 431 -1.69 58.48 7.44
N GLU A 432 -0.89 59.49 7.79
CA GLU A 432 0.54 59.48 7.49
C GLU A 432 1.19 58.35 8.29
N LEU A 433 1.53 57.25 7.61
CA LEU A 433 2.29 56.16 8.21
C LEU A 433 3.68 56.67 8.58
N ASP A 434 3.98 56.73 9.89
CA ASP A 434 5.30 57.10 10.39
C ASP A 434 6.34 56.08 9.89
N PRO A 435 7.36 56.51 9.13
CA PRO A 435 8.44 55.62 8.68
C PRO A 435 9.27 55.01 9.82
N GLU A 436 9.29 55.63 11.01
CA GLU A 436 10.04 55.16 12.18
C GLU A 436 9.27 54.15 13.03
N ASP A 437 7.93 54.24 13.03
CA ASP A 437 7.02 53.37 13.80
C ASP A 437 6.03 52.62 12.88
N PRO A 438 6.49 51.53 12.22
CA PRO A 438 5.66 50.78 11.30
C PRO A 438 4.51 50.09 12.02
N PRO A 439 3.32 50.02 11.42
CA PRO A 439 2.15 49.43 12.06
C PRO A 439 2.37 47.96 12.41
N GLU A 440 1.95 47.59 13.62
CA GLU A 440 2.07 46.23 14.11
C GLU A 440 1.08 45.29 13.40
N PRO A 441 1.53 44.09 12.99
CA PRO A 441 0.66 43.11 12.38
C PRO A 441 -0.33 42.55 13.41
N THR A 442 -1.59 42.36 13.01
CA THR A 442 -2.64 41.75 13.84
C THR A 442 -2.29 40.36 14.40
N LYS A 443 -1.31 39.66 13.79
CA LYS A 443 -0.75 38.40 14.29
C LYS A 443 0.76 38.33 14.01
N PRO A 444 1.57 37.79 14.94
CA PRO A 444 3.00 37.62 14.76
C PRO A 444 3.36 36.88 13.45
N ILE A 445 4.41 37.35 12.79
CA ILE A 445 4.91 36.80 11.53
C ILE A 445 6.21 36.06 11.84
N THR A 446 6.14 34.74 11.80
CA THR A 446 7.25 33.85 12.14
C THR A 446 7.71 33.09 10.90
N ALA A 447 9.01 32.81 10.84
CA ALA A 447 9.57 31.85 9.89
C ALA A 447 9.51 30.44 10.50
N ASP A 448 8.95 29.48 9.77
CA ASP A 448 8.80 28.10 10.21
C ASP A 448 9.02 27.11 9.04
N SER A 449 8.92 25.81 9.35
CA SER A 449 9.06 24.75 8.34
C SER A 449 8.02 24.83 7.23
N ASP A 450 6.81 25.32 7.53
CA ASP A 450 5.72 25.40 6.56
C ASP A 450 5.97 26.54 5.57
N ILE A 451 6.52 27.67 6.04
CA ILE A 451 6.98 28.76 5.16
C ILE A 451 8.14 28.31 4.29
N ALA A 452 9.10 27.57 4.85
CA ALA A 452 10.21 27.04 4.08
C ALA A 452 9.71 26.08 2.98
N ASP A 453 8.73 25.22 3.28
CA ASP A 453 8.14 24.31 2.30
C ASP A 453 7.34 25.06 1.21
N GLY A 454 6.52 26.05 1.61
CA GLY A 454 5.78 26.89 0.67
C GLY A 454 6.69 27.70 -0.26
N ALA A 455 7.83 28.18 0.27
CA ALA A 455 8.86 28.82 -0.54
C ALA A 455 9.49 27.86 -1.56
N ARG A 456 9.72 26.59 -1.21
CA ARG A 456 10.20 25.58 -2.15
C ARG A 456 9.18 25.27 -3.24
N VAL A 457 7.89 25.17 -2.91
CA VAL A 457 6.80 25.00 -3.90
C VAL A 457 6.76 26.19 -4.86
N PHE A 458 6.83 27.42 -4.34
CA PHE A 458 6.91 28.62 -5.16
C PHE A 458 8.12 28.58 -6.12
N LEU A 459 9.31 28.25 -5.61
CA LEU A 459 10.54 28.17 -6.42
C LEU A 459 10.49 27.04 -7.47
N LEU A 460 9.81 25.93 -7.17
CA LEU A 460 9.57 24.84 -8.12
C LEU A 460 8.74 25.33 -9.30
N HIS A 461 7.61 25.98 -9.04
CA HIS A 461 6.70 26.42 -10.11
C HIS A 461 7.29 27.55 -10.95
N GLU A 462 7.81 28.59 -10.28
CA GLU A 462 8.29 29.82 -10.91
C GLU A 462 9.66 29.64 -11.60
N PHE A 463 10.58 28.90 -10.98
CA PHE A 463 11.98 28.82 -11.42
C PHE A 463 12.50 27.40 -11.66
N LYS A 464 11.63 26.38 -11.57
CA LYS A 464 11.99 24.96 -11.73
C LYS A 464 13.08 24.51 -10.76
N ARG A 465 13.14 25.12 -9.57
CA ARG A 465 14.04 24.67 -8.50
C ARG A 465 13.63 23.25 -8.07
N PRO A 466 14.56 22.30 -7.91
CA PRO A 466 14.22 20.93 -7.56
C PRO A 466 13.49 20.86 -6.21
N TYR A 467 12.43 20.04 -6.15
CA TYR A 467 11.63 19.82 -4.95
C TYR A 467 11.58 18.34 -4.58
N TYR A 468 11.39 17.47 -5.58
CA TYR A 468 11.34 16.01 -5.41
C TYR A 468 12.73 15.40 -5.57
N TYR A 469 13.45 15.18 -4.47
CA TYR A 469 14.74 14.51 -4.49
C TYR A 469 15.08 13.88 -3.14
N GLY A 470 16.00 12.93 -3.16
CA GLY A 470 16.37 12.14 -1.99
C GLY A 470 15.37 11.02 -1.69
N ILE A 471 15.79 10.07 -0.85
CA ILE A 471 15.03 8.85 -0.57
C ILE A 471 13.69 9.13 0.13
N ASP A 472 13.62 10.19 0.95
CA ASP A 472 12.40 10.58 1.64
C ASP A 472 11.31 11.04 0.67
N ALA A 473 11.69 11.78 -0.38
CA ALA A 473 10.77 12.20 -1.43
C ALA A 473 10.25 11.00 -2.24
N VAL A 474 11.11 10.00 -2.52
CA VAL A 474 10.71 8.76 -3.19
C VAL A 474 9.72 7.96 -2.33
N CYS A 475 9.99 7.85 -1.02
CA CYS A 475 9.09 7.18 -0.07
C CYS A 475 7.73 7.91 0.01
N ASP A 476 7.73 9.22 0.19
CA ASP A 476 6.49 10.00 0.32
C ASP A 476 5.70 10.04 -1.00
N GLY A 477 6.42 10.15 -2.12
CA GLY A 477 5.89 10.09 -3.48
C GLY A 477 5.25 8.76 -3.86
N SER A 478 5.47 7.70 -3.08
CA SER A 478 4.82 6.41 -3.25
C SER A 478 3.56 6.21 -2.41
N SER A 479 3.23 7.15 -1.52
CA SER A 479 2.01 7.12 -0.68
C SER A 479 1.74 5.75 -0.06
N GLU A 480 2.75 5.23 0.63
CA GLU A 480 2.71 3.95 1.34
C GLU A 480 2.41 2.71 0.45
N ASN A 481 2.62 2.82 -0.87
CA ASN A 481 2.47 1.72 -1.82
C ASN A 481 3.85 1.21 -2.29
N ALA A 482 4.13 -0.08 -2.03
CA ALA A 482 5.43 -0.68 -2.34
C ALA A 482 5.71 -0.78 -3.84
N GLU A 483 4.70 -1.04 -4.68
CA GLU A 483 4.85 -1.10 -6.13
C GLU A 483 5.13 0.29 -6.72
N GLN A 484 4.40 1.32 -6.29
CA GLN A 484 4.69 2.70 -6.70
C GLN A 484 6.10 3.13 -6.27
N PHE A 485 6.53 2.75 -5.06
CA PHE A 485 7.89 3.00 -4.61
C PHE A 485 8.93 2.33 -5.52
N LEU A 486 8.75 1.04 -5.84
CA LEU A 486 9.68 0.32 -6.72
C LEU A 486 9.74 0.93 -8.12
N GLN A 487 8.62 1.40 -8.67
CA GLN A 487 8.60 2.08 -9.97
C GLN A 487 9.39 3.40 -9.94
N LEU A 488 9.18 4.24 -8.92
CA LEU A 488 9.91 5.51 -8.76
C LEU A 488 11.41 5.26 -8.49
N ALA A 489 11.73 4.35 -7.58
CA ALA A 489 13.11 3.99 -7.24
C ALA A 489 13.84 3.34 -8.42
N GLY A 490 13.15 2.48 -9.18
CA GLY A 490 13.68 1.80 -10.35
C GLY A 490 14.09 2.77 -11.46
N ARG A 491 13.33 3.84 -11.68
CA ARG A 491 13.70 4.92 -12.62
C ARG A 491 15.03 5.57 -12.23
N LEU A 492 15.24 5.82 -10.93
CA LEU A 492 16.47 6.42 -10.42
C LEU A 492 17.65 5.41 -10.47
N ALA A 493 17.42 4.15 -10.10
CA ALA A 493 18.44 3.10 -10.20
C ALA A 493 18.95 2.92 -11.64
N ASN A 494 18.05 2.84 -12.62
CA ASN A 494 18.39 2.74 -14.04
C ASN A 494 19.19 3.96 -14.53
N ALA A 495 18.79 5.16 -14.13
CA ALA A 495 19.51 6.38 -14.50
C ALA A 495 20.93 6.41 -13.90
N SER A 496 21.09 5.94 -12.66
CA SER A 496 22.39 5.81 -12.01
C SER A 496 23.26 4.76 -12.70
N GLU A 497 22.71 3.57 -12.97
CA GLU A 497 23.42 2.49 -13.68
C GLU A 497 23.90 2.96 -15.05
N THR A 498 23.05 3.65 -15.81
CA THR A 498 23.40 4.22 -17.13
C THR A 498 24.59 5.16 -17.04
N ARG A 499 24.64 6.03 -16.02
CA ARG A 499 25.76 6.95 -15.80
C ARG A 499 27.05 6.22 -15.44
N VAL A 500 26.95 5.20 -14.60
CA VAL A 500 28.10 4.36 -14.23
C VAL A 500 28.66 3.62 -15.44
N ILE A 501 27.79 3.10 -16.31
CA ILE A 501 28.18 2.45 -17.57
C ILE A 501 28.89 3.45 -18.49
N SER A 502 28.40 4.69 -18.56
CA SER A 502 29.03 5.76 -19.35
C SER A 502 30.27 6.38 -18.70
N GLY A 503 30.81 5.79 -17.62
CA GLY A 503 32.01 6.28 -16.94
C GLY A 503 31.83 7.56 -16.11
N SER A 504 30.58 8.01 -15.91
CA SER A 504 30.25 9.16 -15.07
C SER A 504 30.01 8.76 -13.61
N GLU A 505 29.96 9.76 -12.72
CA GLU A 505 29.57 9.52 -11.33
C GLU A 505 28.13 8.99 -11.25
N GLY A 506 27.94 7.90 -10.49
CA GLY A 506 26.65 7.25 -10.31
C GLY A 506 25.65 8.05 -9.47
N THR A 507 26.13 9.01 -8.67
CA THR A 507 25.29 9.90 -7.88
C THR A 507 24.45 10.81 -8.77
N LEU A 508 23.14 10.89 -8.50
CA LEU A 508 22.19 11.72 -9.23
C LEU A 508 22.03 13.08 -8.54
N SER A 509 22.12 14.17 -9.29
CA SER A 509 21.83 15.52 -8.78
C SER A 509 20.35 15.71 -8.44
N ALA A 510 20.03 16.64 -7.53
CA ALA A 510 18.65 16.93 -7.15
C ALA A 510 17.77 17.33 -8.36
N SER A 511 18.29 18.15 -9.28
CA SER A 511 17.58 18.51 -10.52
C SER A 511 17.27 17.33 -11.41
N TYR A 512 18.21 16.38 -11.53
CA TYR A 512 18.00 15.20 -12.36
C TYR A 512 16.98 14.24 -11.72
N GLN A 513 17.09 14.02 -10.40
CA GLN A 513 16.11 13.23 -9.65
C GLN A 513 14.69 13.82 -9.79
N ASN A 514 14.53 15.12 -9.58
CA ASN A 514 13.24 15.80 -9.68
C ASN A 514 12.60 15.62 -11.05
N ARG A 515 13.37 15.79 -12.13
CA ARG A 515 12.89 15.57 -13.49
C ARG A 515 12.45 14.12 -13.71
N LEU A 516 13.28 13.15 -13.33
CA LEU A 516 12.99 11.72 -13.52
C LEU A 516 11.75 11.27 -12.73
N LEU A 517 11.55 11.81 -11.52
CA LEU A 517 10.38 11.52 -10.70
C LEU A 517 9.11 12.12 -11.31
N ILE A 518 9.15 13.34 -11.86
CA ILE A 518 8.02 13.95 -12.57
C ILE A 518 7.66 13.14 -13.81
N GLU A 519 8.66 12.77 -14.63
CA GLU A 519 8.45 11.92 -15.81
C GLU A 519 7.81 10.59 -15.40
N LYS A 520 8.37 9.90 -14.39
CA LYS A 520 7.85 8.60 -13.99
C LYS A 520 6.47 8.68 -13.37
N ALA A 521 6.19 9.71 -12.56
CA ALA A 521 4.87 9.92 -12.01
C ALA A 521 3.82 10.19 -13.09
N ALA A 522 4.18 10.93 -14.15
CA ALA A 522 3.32 11.15 -15.31
C ALA A 522 3.06 9.85 -16.10
N GLU A 523 4.09 9.02 -16.31
CA GLU A 523 3.94 7.69 -16.90
C GLU A 523 2.95 6.82 -16.09
N ILE A 524 3.10 6.79 -14.76
CA ILE A 524 2.21 6.03 -13.87
C ILE A 524 0.74 6.43 -14.05
N ILE A 525 0.46 7.74 -14.08
CA ILE A 525 -0.90 8.24 -14.27
C ILE A 525 -1.39 7.94 -15.70
N HIS A 526 -0.52 8.07 -16.70
CA HIS A 526 -0.87 7.79 -18.08
C HIS A 526 -1.31 6.33 -18.26
N GLU A 527 -0.55 5.39 -17.67
CA GLU A 527 -0.77 3.93 -17.71
C GLU A 527 -1.96 3.43 -16.88
N TRP A 528 -2.66 4.30 -16.13
CA TRP A 528 -3.85 3.89 -15.39
C TRP A 528 -4.90 3.25 -16.31
N ALA A 529 -5.11 1.95 -16.09
CA ALA A 529 -6.06 1.10 -16.80
C ALA A 529 -6.93 0.32 -15.80
N PHE A 530 -7.77 1.05 -15.07
CA PHE A 530 -8.73 0.49 -14.13
C PHE A 530 -10.13 1.08 -14.34
N PRO A 531 -11.20 0.45 -13.83
CA PRO A 531 -12.55 0.97 -14.08
C PRO A 531 -12.72 2.41 -13.56
N LYS A 532 -13.41 3.26 -14.32
CA LYS A 532 -13.58 4.70 -14.01
C LYS A 532 -12.28 5.52 -13.94
N HIS A 533 -11.18 5.06 -14.55
CA HIS A 533 -9.90 5.77 -14.49
C HIS A 533 -9.95 7.17 -15.12
N GLN A 534 -10.80 7.42 -16.13
CA GLN A 534 -10.95 8.76 -16.74
C GLN A 534 -11.60 9.74 -15.76
N GLU A 535 -12.67 9.31 -15.10
CA GLU A 535 -13.34 10.07 -14.05
C GLU A 535 -12.40 10.36 -12.87
N VAL A 536 -11.59 9.37 -12.47
CA VAL A 536 -10.56 9.57 -11.44
C VAL A 536 -9.50 10.58 -11.90
N LYS A 537 -9.04 10.53 -13.16
CA LYS A 537 -8.10 11.53 -13.71
C LYS A 537 -8.70 12.94 -13.66
N ARG A 538 -9.93 13.12 -14.13
CA ARG A 538 -10.64 14.41 -14.08
C ARG A 538 -10.74 14.95 -12.66
N LEU A 539 -11.14 14.09 -11.72
CA LEU A 539 -11.25 14.46 -10.31
C LEU A 539 -9.88 14.86 -9.73
N CYS A 540 -8.84 14.08 -9.98
CA CYS A 540 -7.48 14.37 -9.55
C CYS A 540 -6.96 15.69 -10.13
N SER A 541 -7.20 15.95 -11.43
CA SER A 541 -6.83 17.20 -12.10
C SER A 541 -7.56 18.40 -11.50
N TYR A 542 -8.88 18.30 -11.31
CA TYR A 542 -9.67 19.36 -10.67
C TYR A 542 -9.13 19.68 -9.26
N ILE A 543 -8.91 18.66 -8.43
CA ILE A 543 -8.36 18.86 -7.08
C ILE A 543 -6.97 19.51 -7.17
N ALA A 544 -6.10 19.00 -8.06
CA ALA A 544 -4.74 19.49 -8.21
C ALA A 544 -4.70 20.96 -8.62
N ASP A 545 -5.52 21.38 -9.60
CA ASP A 545 -5.59 22.77 -10.06
C ASP A 545 -5.99 23.72 -8.93
N GLN A 546 -7.00 23.34 -8.13
CA GLN A 546 -7.41 24.10 -6.96
C GLN A 546 -6.29 24.18 -5.91
N CYS A 547 -5.61 23.06 -5.66
CA CYS A 547 -4.48 23.01 -4.73
C CYS A 547 -3.28 23.84 -5.19
N VAL A 548 -2.91 23.78 -6.47
CA VAL A 548 -1.81 24.57 -7.05
C VAL A 548 -2.12 26.05 -6.95
N SER A 549 -3.31 26.46 -7.40
CA SER A 549 -3.76 27.86 -7.33
C SER A 549 -3.66 28.41 -5.91
N LYS A 550 -4.13 27.64 -4.91
CA LYS A 550 -4.09 28.05 -3.50
C LYS A 550 -2.68 28.06 -2.92
N SER A 551 -1.82 27.12 -3.31
CA SER A 551 -0.45 27.00 -2.81
C SER A 551 0.47 28.10 -3.35
N LEU A 552 0.17 28.62 -4.54
CA LEU A 552 0.91 29.72 -5.18
C LEU A 552 0.44 31.12 -4.75
N GLU A 553 -0.55 31.22 -3.86
CA GLU A 553 -0.91 32.51 -3.26
C GLU A 553 0.32 33.10 -2.53
N PRO A 554 0.71 34.36 -2.79
CA PRO A 554 1.98 34.93 -2.33
C PRO A 554 2.21 34.92 -0.82
N ASN A 555 1.14 34.87 -0.03
CA ASN A 555 1.20 34.85 1.44
C ASN A 555 1.25 33.43 2.04
N ALA A 556 1.33 32.38 1.21
CA ALA A 556 1.32 30.97 1.60
C ALA A 556 0.24 30.69 2.68
N PRO A 557 -1.06 30.84 2.35
CA PRO A 557 -2.16 30.81 3.32
C PRO A 557 -2.25 29.47 4.07
N LEU A 558 -1.79 28.39 3.45
CA LEU A 558 -1.77 27.03 3.98
C LEU A 558 -0.34 26.54 4.24
N GLY A 559 0.61 27.45 4.44
CA GLY A 559 2.00 27.09 4.74
C GLY A 559 2.66 26.37 3.56
N GLY A 560 2.99 25.09 3.75
CA GLY A 560 3.62 24.25 2.72
C GLY A 560 2.77 24.03 1.45
N GLY A 561 1.47 24.33 1.51
CA GLY A 561 0.54 24.23 0.40
C GLY A 561 -0.64 23.31 0.72
N ALA A 562 -1.54 23.18 -0.25
CA ALA A 562 -2.65 22.23 -0.19
C ALA A 562 -2.37 20.98 -1.03
N ASN A 563 -2.89 19.85 -0.57
CA ASN A 563 -2.93 18.60 -1.33
C ASN A 563 -4.29 17.90 -1.24
N ALA A 564 -5.30 18.57 -0.69
CA ALA A 564 -6.60 17.98 -0.43
C ALA A 564 -7.74 18.99 -0.58
N LEU A 565 -8.93 18.46 -0.85
CA LEU A 565 -10.20 19.14 -0.62
C LEU A 565 -10.86 18.58 0.63
N GLY A 566 -11.50 19.42 1.42
CA GLY A 566 -12.35 19.03 2.54
C GLY A 566 -13.80 19.32 2.22
N VAL A 567 -14.65 18.31 2.35
CA VAL A 567 -16.11 18.46 2.31
C VAL A 567 -16.71 18.17 3.70
N PRO A 568 -17.88 18.72 4.06
CA PRO A 568 -18.49 18.43 5.35
C PRO A 568 -18.70 16.91 5.54
N ASP A 569 -18.26 16.38 6.69
CA ASP A 569 -18.22 14.93 6.90
C ASP A 569 -19.64 14.31 6.89
N ASN A 570 -20.64 15.02 7.41
CA ASN A 570 -22.04 14.59 7.38
C ASN A 570 -22.59 14.42 5.96
N ASP A 571 -22.22 15.32 5.05
CA ASP A 571 -22.65 15.23 3.65
C ASP A 571 -21.96 14.04 2.97
N PHE A 572 -20.70 13.79 3.34
CA PHE A 572 -19.92 12.67 2.81
C PHE A 572 -20.39 11.30 3.34
N GLU A 573 -21.06 11.28 4.50
CA GLU A 573 -21.62 10.07 5.11
C GLU A 573 -22.65 9.36 4.26
N ASN A 574 -23.34 10.01 3.30
CA ASN A 574 -24.29 9.29 2.43
C ASN A 574 -23.96 9.45 0.94
N ILE A 575 -22.68 9.71 0.62
CA ILE A 575 -22.25 10.00 -0.75
C ILE A 575 -22.57 8.87 -1.74
N TRP A 576 -22.54 7.60 -1.31
CA TRP A 576 -22.87 6.46 -2.19
C TRP A 576 -24.36 6.35 -2.53
N LYS A 577 -25.24 6.95 -1.72
CA LYS A 577 -26.68 7.04 -2.01
C LYS A 577 -27.00 8.27 -2.85
N ASN A 578 -26.44 9.42 -2.45
CA ASN A 578 -26.81 10.71 -3.02
C ASN A 578 -26.05 11.02 -4.32
N HIS A 579 -24.82 10.51 -4.47
CA HIS A 579 -23.94 10.73 -5.62
C HIS A 579 -23.24 9.42 -6.02
N PRO A 580 -23.99 8.42 -6.53
CA PRO A 580 -23.46 7.07 -6.76
C PRO A 580 -22.28 7.04 -7.75
N GLU A 581 -22.29 7.89 -8.78
CA GLU A 581 -21.20 7.97 -9.76
C GLU A 581 -19.91 8.53 -9.15
N LEU A 582 -20.01 9.63 -8.40
CA LEU A 582 -18.89 10.22 -7.67
C LEU A 582 -18.34 9.25 -6.62
N ALA A 583 -19.22 8.56 -5.89
CA ALA A 583 -18.82 7.55 -4.93
C ALA A 583 -18.05 6.41 -5.61
N GLN A 584 -18.42 6.03 -6.84
CA GLN A 584 -17.67 5.05 -7.62
C GLN A 584 -16.29 5.57 -8.04
N ALA A 585 -16.22 6.78 -8.59
CA ALA A 585 -14.94 7.38 -8.96
C ALA A 585 -14.00 7.47 -7.75
N LEU A 586 -14.50 7.96 -6.60
CA LEU A 586 -13.74 8.02 -5.34
C LEU A 586 -13.32 6.62 -4.86
N LYS A 587 -14.21 5.63 -4.94
CA LYS A 587 -13.90 4.24 -4.57
C LYS A 587 -12.69 3.73 -5.34
N PHE A 588 -12.70 3.83 -6.67
CA PHE A 588 -11.56 3.39 -7.48
C PHE A 588 -10.33 4.28 -7.29
N GLY A 589 -10.51 5.59 -7.12
CA GLY A 589 -9.42 6.50 -6.79
C GLY A 589 -8.67 6.08 -5.53
N VAL A 590 -9.37 5.69 -4.46
CA VAL A 590 -8.74 5.14 -3.25
C VAL A 590 -8.17 3.75 -3.49
N ALA A 591 -8.91 2.88 -4.16
CA ALA A 591 -8.49 1.49 -4.36
C ALA A 591 -7.24 1.31 -5.21
N TYR A 592 -6.93 2.27 -6.07
CA TYR A 592 -5.75 2.29 -6.92
C TYR A 592 -4.72 3.34 -6.48
N ASN A 593 -4.86 3.88 -5.26
CA ASN A 593 -3.92 4.83 -4.66
C ASN A 593 -3.71 6.10 -5.51
N ALA A 594 -4.77 6.62 -6.14
CA ALA A 594 -4.83 7.95 -6.74
C ALA A 594 -5.32 9.01 -5.74
N LEU A 595 -6.15 8.58 -4.78
CA LEU A 595 -6.72 9.40 -3.72
C LEU A 595 -6.61 8.70 -2.36
N SER A 596 -6.66 9.47 -1.28
CA SER A 596 -6.79 8.98 0.09
C SER A 596 -7.91 9.75 0.79
N ILE A 597 -8.71 9.07 1.60
CA ILE A 597 -9.84 9.70 2.31
C ILE A 597 -9.58 9.70 3.80
N LYS A 598 -9.72 10.86 4.44
CA LYS A 598 -9.65 11.04 5.89
C LYS A 598 -10.98 11.56 6.42
N ARG A 599 -11.77 10.68 7.03
CA ARG A 599 -13.02 11.04 7.72
C ARG A 599 -12.75 11.69 9.08
N GLY A 600 -13.71 12.46 9.58
CA GLY A 600 -13.72 12.98 10.95
C GLY A 600 -12.61 13.99 11.25
N HIS A 601 -12.07 14.68 10.25
CA HIS A 601 -11.03 15.69 10.45
C HIS A 601 -11.62 16.94 11.12
N LYS A 602 -11.23 17.22 12.36
CA LYS A 602 -11.74 18.38 13.11
C LYS A 602 -10.98 19.65 12.74
N THR A 603 -11.67 20.65 12.20
CA THR A 603 -11.12 21.98 11.90
C THR A 603 -12.22 23.03 11.97
N LYS A 604 -11.93 24.19 12.59
CA LYS A 604 -12.90 25.30 12.78
C LYS A 604 -14.25 24.85 13.37
N ASN A 605 -14.20 24.02 14.40
CA ASN A 605 -15.39 23.43 15.06
C ASN A 605 -16.34 22.64 14.14
N ARG A 606 -15.84 22.16 12.99
CA ARG A 606 -16.57 21.27 12.06
C ARG A 606 -15.76 20.01 11.80
N LEU A 607 -16.47 18.95 11.41
CA LEU A 607 -15.87 17.70 10.93
C LEU A 607 -15.85 17.71 9.40
N TRP A 608 -14.71 17.31 8.85
CA TRP A 608 -14.45 17.29 7.42
C TRP A 608 -14.04 15.89 6.98
N ALA A 609 -14.52 15.48 5.80
CA ALA A 609 -13.94 14.40 5.03
C ALA A 609 -12.91 15.01 4.08
N LEU A 610 -11.63 14.71 4.29
CA LEU A 610 -10.56 15.15 3.40
C LEU A 610 -10.36 14.14 2.27
N ILE A 611 -10.34 14.62 1.04
CA ILE A 611 -10.01 13.89 -0.17
C ILE A 611 -8.62 14.38 -0.60
N GLU A 612 -7.61 13.59 -0.24
CA GLU A 612 -6.18 13.91 -0.42
C GLU A 612 -5.68 13.28 -1.73
N LEU A 613 -4.91 14.04 -2.51
CA LEU A 613 -4.17 13.52 -3.65
C LEU A 613 -2.99 12.66 -3.17
N THR A 614 -2.67 11.61 -3.91
CA THR A 614 -1.52 10.74 -3.63
C THR A 614 -0.29 11.12 -4.45
N GLY A 615 0.84 10.51 -4.08
CA GLY A 615 2.19 10.90 -4.47
C GLY A 615 2.41 11.11 -5.96
N PRO A 616 2.03 10.20 -6.88
CA PRO A 616 2.19 10.45 -8.31
C PRO A 616 1.47 11.72 -8.79
N VAL A 617 0.24 11.96 -8.32
CA VAL A 617 -0.53 13.16 -8.66
C VAL A 617 0.12 14.40 -8.07
N LEU A 618 0.62 14.32 -6.84
CA LEU A 618 1.33 15.44 -6.20
C LEU A 618 2.60 15.81 -6.96
N ILE A 619 3.40 14.82 -7.35
CA ILE A 619 4.67 15.02 -8.07
C ILE A 619 4.43 15.71 -9.41
N VAL A 620 3.49 15.21 -10.22
CA VAL A 620 3.20 15.76 -11.56
C VAL A 620 2.76 17.22 -11.48
N ASN A 621 1.99 17.57 -10.45
CA ASN A 621 1.42 18.91 -10.30
C ASN A 621 2.29 19.86 -9.46
N GLY A 622 3.46 19.42 -8.98
CA GLY A 622 4.34 20.28 -8.19
C GLY A 622 3.76 20.65 -6.82
N LEU A 623 3.02 19.74 -6.18
CA LEU A 623 2.41 19.93 -4.86
C LEU A 623 3.24 19.33 -3.71
N THR A 624 3.01 19.82 -2.50
CA THR A 624 3.69 19.37 -1.29
C THR A 624 3.25 17.97 -0.83
N PHE A 625 4.19 17.23 -0.24
CA PHE A 625 3.89 15.99 0.51
C PHE A 625 3.44 16.25 1.96
N THR A 626 3.53 17.50 2.43
CA THR A 626 3.10 17.91 3.76
C THR A 626 1.58 17.80 3.86
N ARG A 627 1.09 16.97 4.78
CA ARG A 627 -0.36 16.73 4.97
C ARG A 627 -0.97 17.80 5.88
N GLY A 628 -2.25 18.09 5.69
CA GLY A 628 -3.05 18.94 6.57
C GLY A 628 -3.55 20.24 5.93
N GLY A 629 -2.91 20.70 4.85
CA GLY A 629 -3.43 21.81 4.04
C GLY A 629 -4.55 21.35 3.12
N PHE A 630 -5.76 21.88 3.31
CA PHE A 630 -6.91 21.57 2.46
C PHE A 630 -7.75 22.80 2.12
N LEU A 631 -8.50 22.73 1.02
CA LEU A 631 -9.49 23.74 0.65
C LEU A 631 -10.89 23.26 1.02
N GLU A 632 -11.70 24.14 1.59
CA GLU A 632 -13.09 23.86 1.92
C GLU A 632 -13.95 23.93 0.65
N LYS A 633 -14.68 22.84 0.36
CA LYS A 633 -15.54 22.67 -0.82
C LYS A 633 -16.83 21.94 -0.45
N GLN A 634 -17.79 21.92 -1.38
CA GLN A 634 -19.01 21.14 -1.28
C GLN A 634 -18.92 19.87 -2.14
N ILE A 635 -19.76 18.88 -1.86
CA ILE A 635 -19.81 17.65 -2.68
C ILE A 635 -20.19 17.96 -4.13
N GLN A 636 -21.06 18.96 -4.34
CA GLN A 636 -21.45 19.38 -5.69
C GLN A 636 -20.28 19.87 -6.53
N ASP A 637 -19.27 20.51 -5.92
CA ASP A 637 -18.07 20.95 -6.64
C ASP A 637 -17.32 19.75 -7.26
N LEU A 638 -17.27 18.62 -6.54
CA LEU A 638 -16.64 17.38 -7.00
C LEU A 638 -17.51 16.66 -8.03
N ALA A 639 -18.83 16.68 -7.86
CA ALA A 639 -19.76 16.08 -8.81
C ALA A 639 -19.69 16.79 -10.17
N ASN A 640 -19.73 18.13 -10.16
CA ASN A 640 -19.60 18.95 -11.37
C ASN A 640 -18.27 18.70 -12.09
N ALA A 641 -17.17 18.44 -11.34
CA ALA A 641 -15.87 18.15 -11.93
C ALA A 641 -15.84 16.85 -12.75
N LEU A 642 -16.78 15.92 -12.54
CA LEU A 642 -16.89 14.69 -13.33
C LEU A 642 -17.62 14.91 -14.66
N GLU A 643 -18.53 15.88 -14.70
CA GLU A 643 -19.37 16.22 -15.86
C GLU A 643 -18.65 17.10 -16.90
N LEU A 644 -17.51 17.70 -16.53
CA LEU A 644 -16.68 18.45 -17.47
C LEU A 644 -16.05 17.48 -18.48
N GLU A 645 -16.42 17.62 -19.76
CA GLU A 645 -15.90 16.80 -20.86
C GLU A 645 -14.43 17.07 -21.17
#